data_AF-A0A378JX32-F1
#
_entry.id   AF-A0A378JX32-F1
#
_cell.length_a   1.000
_cell.length_b   1.000
_cell.length_c   1.000
_cell.angle_alpha   90.00
_cell.angle_beta   90.00
_cell.angle_gamma   90.00
#
_symmetry.space_group_name_H-M   'P 1'
#
loop_
_entity.id
_entity.type
_entity.pdbx_description
1 polymer ?
#
loop_
_entity_poly.entity_id
_entity_poly.type
_entity_poly.pdbx_seq_one_letter_code
_entity_poly.pdbx_strand_id
1 'polypeptide(L)'
;MPEFLTTDGHTQVIVPLRIKPYKHKEMPTLTGNAFSHEAGTVLYGNYTMEYLLQGGDRLRLIANHNKKTVQLMLFTHNSDLIKLLPGNRPSSLVADVISTVHRYRVRSESYKQPLSPEQQRKMELANACINSLNALLKEERHIKSDDFAGHERLRRNVLAIIETCRDGNRRIANNPVLSEGALGNVLYDAHKAAQHYQFNRAFSVSRQDQMDFSKIHKTLDPRQKPLCFIWDSELHIGHDARDLDDALRVICTHYDLISAPHLNEVPANRFSKFETFIRSLWNDGQDWLNYLSINEKPTHKTKIKQRSDGVSITKIKPYYVLKGLPQKGYPSLNELVFNLTNSAIEPIHAQSIKQAKKDLGALSDGNWAIIVANNQIIMRLDNKLVALNYFIQDAQFYPLPEGQDLYTLSQVSKRHLYLPERISLRINAFISRIPTFFQNFYERMSHFIIHDLHKDFMGHVHATHTKKPEPIIEQNKSGPTNPKRRSLHDALKKKGLLANGQTLEEFIKEHITNSPYVIARANHPPSPHPYDNPLHRFLGVLRHLGTFFIDTSERNPMVGTLAMAAYLYGAGAILAPKALESVLNKLYLSGLISGIEPTQKLARLMNHGTISEAISASVTLWQGMIAVGNLDKFFVEAVSILKEDPAEIAIIAALALSLGYGLTKAIPALQQEMGDFPYSNYAALGGKGGAALYDTIMHPGDDWLLGTCKWICKTCITVAKIGLAPFVEWYFYGYHDGFINGLKKSGTQIIKTGKQFIAAAFDFCLAILTVPLIEGSALFIHVPFRGITNILRKFLAILGNIGVIGQLLIEIAERPSLNNFIAEFQFSTLYGFSSPIQHCSDSPFLNIVINTVRVLSIPPLQLIKNALILPLIDALSLGLRISLTIINPVSRIVFYLTGTGLNEIGPYWDNSMGMLFRISASVMTGLCDWLDNAAGETKQYVLSQVEISRSELYRWAFREEDVRLHTILDDQHYYYSEPRRSELVPHSKSHCLMRNLLGNEAQITPIETPNPQDHYAQLFTQQESRNPLDAQLHSVLHNHQEHSFAKSESYT
;
A
#
# COMPACT_ATOMS: atom_id res chain seq x y z
N MET A 1 15.87 -14.73 22.33
CA MET A 1 16.62 -13.47 22.55
C MET A 1 17.35 -13.13 21.27
N PRO A 2 17.34 -11.87 20.81
CA PRO A 2 18.21 -11.44 19.71
C PRO A 2 19.67 -11.66 20.08
N GLU A 3 20.44 -12.31 19.21
CA GLU A 3 21.89 -12.44 19.39
C GLU A 3 22.53 -11.07 19.10
N PHE A 4 23.37 -10.60 20.01
CA PHE A 4 24.14 -9.38 19.84
C PHE A 4 25.60 -9.72 19.60
N LEU A 5 26.25 -8.94 18.73
CA LEU A 5 27.69 -8.99 18.51
C LEU A 5 28.25 -7.60 18.81
N THR A 6 29.16 -7.50 19.77
CA THR A 6 29.89 -6.26 20.01
C THR A 6 31.16 -6.27 19.18
N THR A 7 31.24 -5.38 18.19
CA THR A 7 32.46 -5.16 17.37
C THR A 7 32.81 -3.68 17.39
N ASP A 8 34.12 -3.37 17.46
CA ASP A 8 34.64 -1.99 17.51
C ASP A 8 33.99 -1.10 18.59
N GLY A 9 33.63 -1.67 19.76
CA GLY A 9 32.99 -0.95 20.87
C GLY A 9 31.49 -0.65 20.66
N HIS A 10 30.84 -1.27 19.67
CA HIS A 10 29.42 -1.07 19.38
C HIS A 10 28.67 -2.40 19.34
N THR A 11 27.55 -2.45 20.06
CA THR A 11 26.64 -3.61 20.07
C THR A 11 25.76 -3.60 18.83
N GLN A 12 25.82 -4.67 18.04
CA GLN A 12 25.03 -4.86 16.82
C GLN A 12 24.09 -6.06 16.93
N VAL A 13 22.94 -5.99 16.27
CA VAL A 13 21.95 -7.08 16.21
C VAL A 13 22.33 -8.06 15.10
N ILE A 14 22.37 -9.36 15.39
CA ILE A 14 22.65 -10.38 14.38
C ILE A 14 21.35 -10.76 13.66
N VAL A 15 21.36 -10.71 12.33
CA VAL A 15 20.30 -11.29 11.49
C VAL A 15 20.76 -12.68 11.05
N PRO A 16 20.15 -13.76 11.57
CA PRO A 16 20.52 -15.11 11.19
C PRO A 16 19.97 -15.42 9.80
N LEU A 17 20.84 -15.50 8.79
CA LEU A 17 20.51 -16.05 7.48
C LEU A 17 21.31 -17.33 7.28
N ARG A 18 20.77 -18.24 6.46
CA ARG A 18 21.51 -19.40 6.02
C ARG A 18 22.45 -19.04 4.88
N ILE A 19 21.94 -18.36 3.84
CA ILE A 19 22.72 -17.84 2.73
C ILE A 19 22.76 -16.31 2.82
N LYS A 20 23.97 -15.73 2.77
CA LYS A 20 24.15 -14.28 2.65
C LYS A 20 23.95 -13.85 1.19
N PRO A 21 23.37 -12.65 0.96
CA PRO A 21 23.23 -12.08 -0.38
C PRO A 21 24.55 -12.05 -1.16
N TYR A 22 24.49 -12.30 -2.47
CA TYR A 22 25.63 -12.21 -3.39
C TYR A 22 26.27 -10.82 -3.36
N LYS A 23 25.45 -9.77 -3.27
CA LYS A 23 25.91 -8.38 -3.07
C LYS A 23 25.08 -7.69 -1.99
N HIS A 24 25.76 -6.98 -1.12
CA HIS A 24 25.17 -6.07 -0.14
C HIS A 24 25.84 -4.71 -0.28
N LYS A 25 25.06 -3.64 -0.47
CA LYS A 25 25.56 -2.27 -0.53
C LYS A 25 24.75 -1.36 0.38
N GLU A 26 25.48 -0.63 1.21
CA GLU A 26 24.96 0.46 2.03
C GLU A 26 25.05 1.76 1.22
N MET A 27 23.93 2.44 1.06
CA MET A 27 23.91 3.77 0.43
C MET A 27 23.73 4.86 1.51
N PRO A 28 24.46 5.99 1.42
CA PRO A 28 24.27 7.10 2.35
C PRO A 28 22.84 7.63 2.27
N THR A 29 22.31 8.05 3.41
CA THR A 29 21.03 8.76 3.46
C THR A 29 21.26 10.23 3.13
N LEU A 30 20.58 10.76 2.12
CA LEU A 30 20.52 12.18 1.82
C LEU A 30 19.27 12.75 2.45
N THR A 31 19.43 13.79 3.25
CA THR A 31 18.35 14.55 3.87
C THR A 31 18.45 16.01 3.45
N GLY A 32 17.32 16.68 3.19
CA GLY A 32 17.36 18.12 3.02
C GLY A 32 17.66 18.81 4.35
N ASN A 33 18.51 19.85 4.32
CA ASN A 33 18.81 20.64 5.51
C ASN A 33 17.59 21.41 5.98
N ALA A 34 17.54 21.75 7.28
CA ALA A 34 16.44 22.47 7.93
C ALA A 34 16.02 23.78 7.24
N PHE A 35 16.92 24.39 6.45
CA PHE A 35 16.70 25.65 5.73
C PHE A 35 16.49 25.49 4.22
N SER A 36 16.42 24.25 3.72
CA SER A 36 16.15 23.96 2.30
C SER A 36 14.66 23.71 2.08
N HIS A 37 14.18 23.82 0.83
CA HIS A 37 12.83 23.37 0.44
C HIS A 37 12.58 21.86 0.70
N GLU A 38 13.63 21.12 1.04
CA GLU A 38 13.62 19.68 1.29
C GLU A 38 13.88 19.34 2.77
N ALA A 39 13.81 20.34 3.67
CA ALA A 39 14.04 20.20 5.10
C ALA A 39 13.31 19.00 5.71
N GLY A 40 14.06 18.14 6.41
CA GLY A 40 13.50 16.97 7.10
C GLY A 40 13.05 15.83 6.16
N THR A 41 13.21 15.99 4.84
CA THR A 41 12.83 14.96 3.86
C THR A 41 14.02 14.07 3.55
N VAL A 42 13.83 12.74 3.66
CA VAL A 42 14.80 11.76 3.12
C VAL A 42 14.68 11.76 1.61
N LEU A 43 15.67 12.34 0.95
CA LEU A 43 15.79 12.41 -0.51
C LEU A 43 16.26 11.08 -1.10
N TYR A 44 17.16 10.40 -0.38
CA TYR A 44 17.80 9.17 -0.82
C TYR A 44 18.29 8.38 0.39
N GLY A 45 18.34 7.05 0.34
CA GLY A 45 18.85 6.22 1.44
C GLY A 45 18.20 4.85 1.50
N ASN A 46 18.95 3.81 1.14
CA ASN A 46 18.51 2.43 1.19
C ASN A 46 19.64 1.46 1.50
N TYR A 47 19.26 0.28 1.97
CA TYR A 47 20.10 -0.90 1.97
C TYR A 47 19.68 -1.81 0.82
N THR A 48 20.63 -2.20 0.00
CA THR A 48 20.38 -3.08 -1.16
C THR A 48 21.05 -4.43 -0.95
N MET A 49 20.27 -5.49 -1.12
CA MET A 49 20.69 -6.88 -1.02
C MET A 49 20.28 -7.59 -2.31
N GLU A 50 21.19 -8.29 -2.96
CA GLU A 50 20.94 -8.94 -4.25
C GLU A 50 21.28 -10.43 -4.19
N TYR A 51 20.36 -11.28 -4.62
CA TYR A 51 20.55 -12.71 -4.84
C TYR A 51 20.60 -13.02 -6.34
N LEU A 52 21.48 -13.96 -6.70
CA LEU A 52 21.53 -14.58 -8.01
C LEU A 52 20.57 -15.79 -8.04
N LEU A 53 19.80 -15.92 -9.11
CA LEU A 53 18.82 -16.99 -9.30
C LEU A 53 19.15 -17.80 -10.57
N GLN A 54 18.42 -18.90 -10.76
CA GLN A 54 18.58 -19.78 -11.92
C GLN A 54 18.35 -19.00 -13.24
N GLY A 55 19.02 -19.40 -14.33
CA GLY A 55 18.87 -18.76 -15.64
C GLY A 55 19.52 -17.38 -15.78
N GLY A 56 20.34 -16.96 -14.81
CA GLY A 56 20.98 -15.63 -14.80
C GLY A 56 20.08 -14.51 -14.29
N ASP A 57 18.91 -14.85 -13.76
CA ASP A 57 17.95 -13.94 -13.13
C ASP A 57 18.48 -13.41 -11.79
N ARG A 58 17.93 -12.27 -11.33
CA ARG A 58 18.37 -11.62 -10.08
C ARG A 58 17.19 -11.12 -9.27
N LEU A 59 17.26 -11.29 -7.96
CA LEU A 59 16.31 -10.71 -7.02
C LEU A 59 17.02 -9.68 -6.14
N ARG A 60 16.58 -8.43 -6.23
CA ARG A 60 17.10 -7.33 -5.42
C ARG A 60 16.07 -6.92 -4.38
N LEU A 61 16.45 -6.99 -3.11
CA LEU A 61 15.69 -6.52 -1.96
C LEU A 61 16.22 -5.16 -1.54
N ILE A 62 15.33 -4.17 -1.47
CA ILE A 62 15.67 -2.78 -1.17
C ILE A 62 14.93 -2.37 0.10
N ALA A 63 15.67 -2.23 1.19
CA ALA A 63 15.16 -1.69 2.45
C ALA A 63 15.36 -0.17 2.46
N ASN A 64 14.33 0.56 2.06
CA ASN A 64 14.34 2.02 2.07
C ASN A 64 14.16 2.54 3.50
N HIS A 65 14.94 3.54 3.91
CA HIS A 65 14.87 4.06 5.30
C HIS A 65 13.54 4.75 5.63
N ASN A 66 12.77 5.15 4.61
CA ASN A 66 11.50 5.87 4.75
C ASN A 66 10.27 5.02 4.41
N LYS A 67 10.40 3.75 4.00
CA LYS A 67 9.27 2.91 3.59
C LYS A 67 9.03 1.77 4.58
N LYS A 68 7.76 1.38 4.73
CA LYS A 68 7.31 0.36 5.71
C LYS A 68 7.74 -1.06 5.30
N THR A 69 7.67 -1.36 4.01
CA THR A 69 8.03 -2.67 3.45
C THR A 69 9.28 -2.58 2.58
N VAL A 70 9.99 -3.71 2.50
CA VAL A 70 11.07 -3.90 1.53
C VAL A 70 10.48 -3.92 0.12
N GLN A 71 11.15 -3.25 -0.80
CA GLN A 71 10.83 -3.30 -2.22
C GLN A 71 11.58 -4.46 -2.87
N LEU A 72 10.88 -5.30 -3.63
CA LEU A 72 11.45 -6.36 -4.44
C LEU A 72 11.57 -5.89 -5.88
N MET A 73 12.76 -6.00 -6.44
CA MET A 73 12.98 -5.86 -7.87
C MET A 73 13.48 -7.18 -8.43
N LEU A 74 12.65 -7.80 -9.25
CA LEU A 74 12.98 -9.03 -9.94
C LEU A 74 13.41 -8.73 -11.36
N PHE A 75 14.63 -9.16 -11.70
CA PHE A 75 15.20 -9.11 -13.04
C PHE A 75 15.09 -10.50 -13.64
N THR A 76 14.17 -10.69 -14.58
CA THR A 76 13.89 -12.01 -15.16
C THR A 76 13.86 -11.99 -16.68
N HIS A 77 14.34 -13.06 -17.30
CA HIS A 77 14.21 -13.28 -18.74
C HIS A 77 12.90 -14.01 -19.08
N ASN A 78 12.15 -14.52 -18.09
CA ASN A 78 10.91 -15.24 -18.27
C ASN A 78 9.69 -14.30 -18.20
N SER A 79 9.03 -14.08 -19.35
CA SER A 79 7.84 -13.22 -19.41
C SER A 79 6.61 -13.83 -18.72
N ASP A 80 6.51 -15.16 -18.60
CA ASP A 80 5.34 -15.80 -18.01
C ASP A 80 5.31 -15.68 -16.49
N LEU A 81 6.49 -15.58 -15.85
CA LEU A 81 6.60 -15.32 -14.41
C LEU A 81 5.91 -14.00 -14.02
N ILE A 82 5.99 -12.97 -14.87
CA ILE A 82 5.40 -11.65 -14.64
C ILE A 82 3.87 -11.74 -14.52
N LYS A 83 3.23 -12.63 -15.26
CA LYS A 83 1.77 -12.87 -15.20
C LYS A 83 1.35 -13.54 -13.89
N LEU A 84 2.25 -14.28 -13.25
CA LEU A 84 1.99 -14.98 -11.99
C LEU A 84 2.21 -14.09 -10.77
N LEU A 85 3.06 -13.07 -10.89
CA LEU A 85 3.35 -12.14 -9.80
C LEU A 85 2.10 -11.31 -9.42
N PRO A 86 1.92 -11.02 -8.12
CA PRO A 86 0.77 -10.25 -7.64
C PRO A 86 0.86 -8.79 -8.10
N GLY A 87 -0.29 -8.13 -8.17
CA GLY A 87 -0.41 -6.73 -8.53
C GLY A 87 -1.70 -6.42 -9.27
N ASN A 88 -2.16 -5.18 -9.16
CA ASN A 88 -3.36 -4.72 -9.85
C ASN A 88 -3.06 -4.51 -11.34
N ARG A 89 -4.04 -4.78 -12.19
CA ARG A 89 -3.97 -4.63 -13.65
C ARG A 89 -5.05 -3.64 -14.10
N PRO A 90 -4.92 -2.35 -13.75
CA PRO A 90 -6.00 -1.38 -13.88
C PRO A 90 -6.45 -1.12 -15.33
N SER A 91 -5.68 -1.60 -16.31
CA SER A 91 -5.88 -1.38 -17.73
C SER A 91 -6.60 -2.55 -18.43
N SER A 92 -6.84 -3.66 -17.72
CA SER A 92 -7.59 -4.82 -18.22
C SER A 92 -8.50 -5.37 -17.13
N LEU A 93 -9.80 -5.43 -17.42
CA LEU A 93 -10.80 -6.01 -16.52
C LEU A 93 -10.52 -7.49 -16.28
N VAL A 94 -10.34 -8.24 -17.36
CA VAL A 94 -10.20 -9.71 -17.28
C VAL A 94 -8.91 -10.08 -16.58
N ALA A 95 -7.80 -9.41 -16.91
CA ALA A 95 -6.52 -9.70 -16.29
C ALA A 95 -6.53 -9.33 -14.80
N ASP A 96 -7.16 -8.23 -14.40
CA ASP A 96 -7.24 -7.82 -12.99
C ASP A 96 -8.04 -8.82 -12.14
N VAL A 97 -9.16 -9.31 -12.68
CA VAL A 97 -9.96 -10.35 -12.03
C VAL A 97 -9.17 -11.66 -11.92
N ILE A 98 -8.45 -12.08 -12.97
CA ILE A 98 -7.56 -13.24 -12.90
C ILE A 98 -6.49 -13.04 -11.82
N SER A 99 -5.86 -11.87 -11.77
CA SER A 99 -4.85 -11.54 -10.75
C SER A 99 -5.42 -11.71 -9.35
N THR A 100 -6.63 -11.19 -9.12
CA THR A 100 -7.32 -11.24 -7.84
C THR A 100 -7.64 -12.68 -7.43
N VAL A 101 -8.24 -13.48 -8.31
CA VAL A 101 -8.56 -14.90 -8.02
C VAL A 101 -7.28 -15.73 -7.84
N HIS A 102 -6.23 -15.43 -8.61
CA HIS A 102 -4.93 -16.10 -8.51
C HIS A 102 -4.29 -15.94 -7.11
N ARG A 103 -4.53 -14.83 -6.40
CA ARG A 103 -4.06 -14.66 -5.00
C ARG A 103 -4.58 -15.76 -4.09
N TYR A 104 -5.82 -16.25 -4.30
CA TYR A 104 -6.32 -17.38 -3.52
C TYR A 104 -5.54 -18.65 -3.80
N ARG A 105 -5.21 -18.93 -5.06
CA ARG A 105 -4.40 -20.10 -5.46
C ARG A 105 -3.06 -20.12 -4.74
N VAL A 106 -2.30 -19.02 -4.84
CA VAL A 106 -0.98 -18.84 -4.19
C VAL A 106 -1.06 -19.05 -2.68
N ARG A 107 -2.10 -18.52 -2.02
CA ARG A 107 -2.30 -18.67 -0.58
C ARG A 107 -2.78 -20.06 -0.18
N SER A 108 -3.53 -20.74 -1.04
CA SER A 108 -4.01 -22.10 -0.74
C SER A 108 -2.89 -23.14 -0.78
N GLU A 109 -1.90 -22.93 -1.65
CA GLU A 109 -0.67 -23.73 -1.69
C GLU A 109 0.16 -23.58 -0.40
N SER A 110 -0.03 -22.48 0.32
CA SER A 110 0.65 -22.14 1.56
C SER A 110 -0.06 -22.65 2.82
N TYR A 111 -1.04 -23.55 2.69
CA TYR A 111 -1.69 -24.21 3.82
C TYR A 111 -0.97 -25.49 4.21
N LYS A 112 -1.14 -25.90 5.46
CA LYS A 112 -0.60 -27.16 6.00
C LYS A 112 -1.07 -28.35 5.15
N GLN A 113 -0.12 -29.14 4.65
CA GLN A 113 -0.38 -30.31 3.80
C GLN A 113 -0.57 -31.59 4.63
N PRO A 114 -1.37 -32.57 4.15
CA PRO A 114 -2.21 -32.50 2.94
C PRO A 114 -3.42 -31.57 3.13
N LEU A 115 -3.86 -30.92 2.04
CA LEU A 115 -5.10 -30.14 2.03
C LEU A 115 -6.31 -31.01 2.39
N SER A 116 -7.30 -30.42 3.07
CA SER A 116 -8.59 -31.10 3.28
C SER A 116 -9.35 -31.26 1.94
N PRO A 117 -10.25 -32.25 1.82
CA PRO A 117 -11.04 -32.45 0.60
C PRO A 117 -11.78 -31.20 0.14
N GLU A 118 -12.26 -30.38 1.08
CA GLU A 118 -13.01 -29.17 0.79
C GLU A 118 -12.09 -28.01 0.39
N GLN A 119 -10.87 -27.96 0.92
CA GLN A 119 -9.84 -27.04 0.46
C GLN A 119 -9.42 -27.36 -0.97
N GLN A 120 -9.26 -28.64 -1.31
CA GLN A 120 -8.96 -29.08 -2.67
C GLN A 120 -10.08 -28.69 -3.63
N ARG A 121 -11.34 -28.91 -3.25
CA ARG A 121 -12.50 -28.52 -4.08
C ARG A 121 -12.61 -27.01 -4.28
N LYS A 122 -12.25 -26.19 -3.29
CA LYS A 122 -12.17 -24.73 -3.43
C LYS A 122 -11.06 -24.30 -4.39
N MET A 123 -9.90 -24.98 -4.34
CA MET A 123 -8.80 -24.75 -5.28
C MET A 123 -9.19 -25.11 -6.71
N GLU A 124 -9.91 -26.23 -6.91
CA GLU A 124 -10.46 -26.63 -8.21
C GLU A 124 -11.44 -25.58 -8.78
N LEU A 125 -12.35 -25.05 -7.95
CA LEU A 125 -13.25 -23.96 -8.36
C LEU A 125 -12.48 -22.70 -8.78
N ALA A 126 -11.47 -22.30 -8.01
CA ALA A 126 -10.65 -21.14 -8.36
C ALA A 126 -9.90 -21.35 -9.69
N ASN A 127 -9.36 -22.55 -9.94
CA ASN A 127 -8.72 -22.90 -11.19
C ASN A 127 -9.70 -22.89 -12.37
N ALA A 128 -10.91 -23.43 -12.20
CA ALA A 128 -11.96 -23.41 -13.22
C ALA A 128 -12.38 -21.96 -13.58
N CYS A 129 -12.48 -21.10 -12.57
CA CYS A 129 -12.76 -19.66 -12.75
C CYS A 129 -11.65 -18.98 -13.57
N ILE A 130 -10.38 -19.16 -13.18
CA ILE A 130 -9.22 -18.61 -13.91
C ILE A 130 -9.20 -19.10 -15.36
N ASN A 131 -9.44 -20.39 -15.61
CA ASN A 131 -9.46 -20.95 -16.95
C ASN A 131 -10.58 -20.37 -17.82
N SER A 132 -11.76 -20.15 -17.24
CA SER A 132 -12.90 -19.53 -17.93
C SER A 132 -12.62 -18.06 -18.28
N LEU A 133 -12.00 -17.31 -17.36
CA LEU A 133 -11.60 -15.92 -17.58
C LEU A 133 -10.47 -15.79 -18.63
N ASN A 134 -9.52 -16.72 -18.65
CA ASN A 134 -8.42 -16.73 -19.62
C ASN A 134 -8.92 -16.74 -21.08
N ALA A 135 -10.07 -17.37 -21.36
CA ALA A 135 -10.67 -17.37 -22.69
C ALA A 135 -11.10 -15.95 -23.14
N LEU A 136 -11.51 -15.09 -22.21
CA LEU A 136 -11.98 -13.73 -22.48
C LEU A 136 -10.84 -12.72 -22.73
N LEU A 137 -9.60 -13.04 -22.36
CA LEU A 137 -8.45 -12.13 -22.57
C LEU A 137 -8.25 -11.76 -24.04
N LYS A 138 -8.55 -12.69 -24.97
CA LYS A 138 -8.46 -12.42 -26.40
C LYS A 138 -9.62 -11.56 -26.88
N GLU A 139 -10.83 -11.82 -26.38
CA GLU A 139 -12.02 -11.04 -26.71
C GLU A 139 -11.84 -9.58 -26.30
N GLU A 140 -11.38 -9.32 -25.07
CA GLU A 140 -11.14 -7.97 -24.55
C GLU A 140 -10.22 -7.13 -25.46
N ARG A 141 -9.15 -7.74 -26.01
CA ARG A 141 -8.21 -7.06 -26.92
C ARG A 141 -8.82 -6.70 -28.28
N HIS A 142 -9.91 -7.36 -28.68
CA HIS A 142 -10.57 -7.10 -29.95
C HIS A 142 -11.65 -6.02 -29.84
N ILE A 143 -12.05 -5.64 -28.62
CA ILE A 143 -13.02 -4.57 -28.38
C ILE A 143 -12.33 -3.22 -28.60
N LYS A 144 -12.97 -2.36 -29.40
CA LYS A 144 -12.48 -1.00 -29.66
C LYS A 144 -12.84 -0.09 -28.48
N SER A 145 -12.04 0.96 -28.25
CA SER A 145 -12.29 1.92 -27.17
C SER A 145 -13.66 2.61 -27.26
N ASP A 146 -14.26 2.64 -28.45
CA ASP A 146 -15.56 3.23 -28.69
C ASP A 146 -16.75 2.25 -28.78
N ASP A 147 -16.49 0.96 -28.60
CA ASP A 147 -17.53 -0.08 -28.53
C ASP A 147 -18.03 -0.25 -27.08
N PHE A 148 -18.83 0.71 -26.62
CA PHE A 148 -19.38 0.71 -25.26
C PHE A 148 -20.27 -0.51 -24.97
N ALA A 149 -21.03 -0.97 -25.97
CA ALA A 149 -21.87 -2.16 -25.83
C ALA A 149 -21.04 -3.45 -25.70
N GLY A 150 -19.96 -3.57 -26.47
CA GLY A 150 -18.98 -4.65 -26.34
C GLY A 150 -18.32 -4.69 -24.95
N HIS A 151 -17.90 -3.53 -24.44
CA HIS A 151 -17.34 -3.41 -23.09
C HIS A 151 -18.30 -3.88 -21.99
N GLU A 152 -19.56 -3.42 -22.01
CA GLU A 152 -20.54 -3.84 -21.00
C GLU A 152 -21.02 -5.28 -21.19
N ARG A 153 -20.94 -5.84 -22.39
CA ARG A 153 -21.12 -7.28 -22.61
C ARG A 153 -19.99 -8.08 -21.97
N LEU A 154 -18.74 -7.66 -22.16
CA LEU A 154 -17.58 -8.28 -21.50
C LEU A 154 -17.71 -8.24 -19.97
N ARG A 155 -18.10 -7.09 -19.40
CA ARG A 155 -18.33 -6.94 -17.95
C ARG A 155 -19.34 -7.97 -17.44
N ARG A 156 -20.47 -8.13 -18.12
CA ARG A 156 -21.50 -9.13 -17.76
C ARG A 156 -20.97 -10.56 -17.84
N ASN A 157 -20.21 -10.91 -18.88
CA ASN A 157 -19.61 -12.24 -18.99
C ASN A 157 -18.64 -12.52 -17.83
N VAL A 158 -17.80 -11.55 -17.48
CA VAL A 158 -16.87 -11.66 -16.34
C VAL A 158 -17.62 -11.83 -15.02
N LEU A 159 -18.66 -11.00 -14.77
CA LEU A 159 -19.47 -11.10 -13.55
C LEU A 159 -20.19 -12.45 -13.44
N ALA A 160 -20.72 -12.99 -14.54
CA ALA A 160 -21.38 -14.29 -14.57
C ALA A 160 -20.42 -15.45 -14.21
N ILE A 161 -19.17 -15.40 -14.68
CA ILE A 161 -18.14 -16.38 -14.31
C ILE A 161 -17.82 -16.30 -12.82
N ILE A 162 -17.71 -15.08 -12.27
CA ILE A 162 -17.44 -14.88 -10.83
C ILE A 162 -18.60 -15.40 -9.98
N GLU A 163 -19.86 -15.11 -10.33
CA GLU A 163 -21.03 -15.61 -9.60
C GLU A 163 -21.14 -17.13 -9.66
N THR A 164 -20.86 -17.77 -10.81
CA THR A 164 -20.81 -19.23 -10.92
C THR A 164 -19.80 -19.84 -9.92
N CYS A 165 -18.63 -19.21 -9.77
CA CYS A 165 -17.62 -19.63 -8.79
C CYS A 165 -18.07 -19.37 -7.34
N ARG A 166 -18.78 -18.26 -7.10
CA ARG A 166 -19.32 -17.87 -5.78
C ARG A 166 -20.40 -18.85 -5.33
N ASP A 167 -21.30 -19.25 -6.21
CA ASP A 167 -22.32 -20.27 -5.97
C ASP A 167 -21.69 -21.64 -5.68
N GLY A 168 -20.67 -22.01 -6.45
CA GLY A 168 -19.88 -23.22 -6.19
C GLY A 168 -19.28 -23.23 -4.78
N ASN A 169 -18.64 -22.13 -4.38
CA ASN A 169 -18.06 -21.99 -3.04
C ASN A 169 -19.13 -21.97 -1.94
N ARG A 170 -20.28 -21.35 -2.21
CA ARG A 170 -21.44 -21.34 -1.31
C ARG A 170 -21.93 -22.76 -1.06
N ARG A 171 -22.10 -23.58 -2.09
CA ARG A 171 -22.51 -24.99 -1.94
C ARG A 171 -21.51 -25.81 -1.12
N ILE A 172 -20.20 -25.56 -1.25
CA ILE A 172 -19.19 -26.19 -0.36
C ILE A 172 -19.40 -25.78 1.09
N ALA A 173 -19.81 -24.53 1.35
CA ALA A 173 -20.14 -24.03 2.68
C ALA A 173 -21.47 -24.54 3.25
N ASN A 174 -22.17 -25.48 2.58
CA ASN A 174 -23.31 -26.21 3.15
C ASN A 174 -22.89 -27.20 4.25
N ASN A 175 -21.60 -27.38 4.50
CA ASN A 175 -21.11 -28.04 5.69
C ASN A 175 -21.25 -27.10 6.91
N PRO A 176 -21.72 -27.56 8.09
CA PRO A 176 -21.91 -26.71 9.27
C PRO A 176 -20.61 -26.03 9.74
N VAL A 177 -19.46 -26.68 9.59
CA VAL A 177 -18.16 -26.23 10.12
C VAL A 177 -17.40 -25.34 9.12
N LEU A 178 -17.73 -25.41 7.82
CA LEU A 178 -17.02 -24.69 6.77
C LEU A 178 -17.69 -23.38 6.40
N SER A 179 -16.92 -22.30 6.34
CA SER A 179 -17.37 -21.01 5.80
C SER A 179 -16.96 -20.85 4.34
N GLU A 180 -17.52 -19.85 3.64
CA GLU A 180 -17.06 -19.44 2.31
C GLU A 180 -15.58 -19.00 2.34
N GLY A 181 -15.11 -18.48 3.49
CA GLY A 181 -13.70 -18.31 3.82
C GLY A 181 -12.95 -17.30 2.94
N ALA A 182 -11.64 -17.51 2.80
CA ALA A 182 -10.77 -16.61 2.02
C ALA A 182 -11.16 -16.55 0.53
N LEU A 183 -11.62 -17.66 -0.06
CA LEU A 183 -12.11 -17.68 -1.44
C LEU A 183 -13.35 -16.78 -1.61
N GLY A 184 -14.28 -16.81 -0.65
CA GLY A 184 -15.46 -15.94 -0.66
C GLY A 184 -15.09 -14.45 -0.66
N ASN A 185 -14.11 -14.07 0.17
CA ASN A 185 -13.61 -12.69 0.20
C ASN A 185 -12.94 -12.29 -1.12
N VAL A 186 -12.11 -13.16 -1.71
CA VAL A 186 -11.43 -12.89 -2.99
C VAL A 186 -12.42 -12.77 -4.14
N LEU A 187 -13.45 -13.62 -4.19
CA LEU A 187 -14.50 -13.55 -5.20
C LEU A 187 -15.37 -12.30 -5.04
N TYR A 188 -15.64 -11.88 -3.80
CA TYR A 188 -16.30 -10.62 -3.52
C TYR A 188 -15.46 -9.42 -4.02
N ASP A 189 -14.18 -9.38 -3.67
CA ASP A 189 -13.28 -8.30 -4.09
C ASP A 189 -13.15 -8.27 -5.62
N ALA A 190 -13.11 -9.44 -6.29
CA ALA A 190 -13.11 -9.56 -7.74
C ALA A 190 -14.44 -9.09 -8.39
N HIS A 191 -15.59 -9.47 -7.83
CA HIS A 191 -16.91 -9.01 -8.30
C HIS A 191 -17.00 -7.48 -8.21
N LYS A 192 -16.61 -6.91 -7.08
CA LYS A 192 -16.64 -5.47 -6.84
C LYS A 192 -15.71 -4.72 -7.79
N ALA A 193 -14.47 -5.20 -7.96
CA ALA A 193 -13.51 -4.62 -8.89
C ALA A 193 -14.09 -4.62 -10.31
N ALA A 194 -14.71 -5.72 -10.74
CA ALA A 194 -15.35 -5.82 -12.05
C ALA A 194 -16.58 -4.90 -12.19
N GLN A 195 -17.41 -4.78 -11.15
CA GLN A 195 -18.59 -3.91 -11.16
C GLN A 195 -18.23 -2.44 -11.32
N HIS A 196 -17.15 -1.98 -10.68
CA HIS A 196 -16.73 -0.58 -10.70
C HIS A 196 -15.62 -0.27 -11.70
N TYR A 197 -15.17 -1.26 -12.48
CA TYR A 197 -14.13 -1.08 -13.47
C TYR A 197 -14.50 -0.01 -14.49
N GLN A 198 -13.56 0.87 -14.83
CA GLN A 198 -13.74 1.89 -15.86
C GLN A 198 -12.91 1.51 -17.08
N PHE A 199 -13.59 1.26 -18.20
CA PHE A 199 -12.93 0.96 -19.47
C PHE A 199 -12.17 2.17 -19.98
N ASN A 200 -11.05 1.91 -20.65
CA ASN A 200 -10.24 2.98 -21.22
C ASN A 200 -11.00 3.64 -22.39
N ARG A 201 -11.25 4.94 -22.29
CA ARG A 201 -12.05 5.70 -23.26
C ARG A 201 -11.29 6.08 -24.53
N ALA A 202 -9.96 6.07 -24.50
CA ALA A 202 -9.11 6.46 -25.63
C ALA A 202 -8.49 5.25 -26.35
N PHE A 203 -7.93 4.30 -25.59
CA PHE A 203 -7.12 3.21 -26.11
C PHE A 203 -7.77 1.85 -25.92
N SER A 204 -7.61 0.96 -26.90
CA SER A 204 -7.98 -0.46 -26.77
C SER A 204 -6.96 -1.20 -25.91
N VAL A 205 -7.41 -2.23 -25.19
CA VAL A 205 -6.53 -3.07 -24.34
C VAL A 205 -5.48 -3.79 -25.19
N SER A 206 -4.21 -3.60 -24.85
CA SER A 206 -3.07 -4.28 -25.47
C SER A 206 -2.64 -5.52 -24.67
N ARG A 207 -1.73 -6.33 -25.23
CA ARG A 207 -1.15 -7.48 -24.50
C ARG A 207 -0.36 -7.04 -23.26
N GLN A 208 0.36 -5.92 -23.35
CA GLN A 208 1.16 -5.41 -22.22
C GLN A 208 0.25 -4.88 -21.10
N ASP A 209 -0.93 -4.34 -21.43
CA ASP A 209 -1.95 -3.97 -20.43
C ASP A 209 -2.47 -5.18 -19.63
N GLN A 210 -2.38 -6.38 -20.21
CA GLN A 210 -2.68 -7.65 -19.56
C GLN A 210 -1.44 -8.31 -18.92
N MET A 211 -0.31 -7.60 -18.84
CA MET A 211 1.00 -8.10 -18.38
C MET A 211 1.55 -9.26 -19.23
N ASP A 212 1.18 -9.36 -20.50
CA ASP A 212 1.73 -10.32 -21.46
C ASP A 212 2.84 -9.70 -22.33
N PHE A 213 4.09 -9.98 -21.95
CA PHE A 213 5.29 -9.46 -22.63
C PHE A 213 5.88 -10.43 -23.68
N SER A 214 5.20 -11.55 -23.96
CA SER A 214 5.68 -12.64 -24.85
C SER A 214 6.04 -12.21 -26.28
N LYS A 215 5.46 -11.11 -26.78
CA LYS A 215 5.66 -10.60 -28.14
C LYS A 215 6.59 -9.38 -28.23
N ILE A 216 7.22 -8.97 -27.13
CA ILE A 216 8.14 -7.83 -27.16
C ILE A 216 9.49 -8.28 -27.70
N HIS A 217 9.86 -7.72 -28.83
CA HIS A 217 11.21 -7.77 -29.37
C HIS A 217 11.70 -6.32 -29.46
N LYS A 218 12.65 -5.90 -28.60
CA LYS A 218 13.41 -4.69 -28.92
C LYS A 218 14.32 -5.02 -30.10
N THR A 219 14.42 -4.11 -31.06
CA THR A 219 15.49 -4.09 -32.08
C THR A 219 16.82 -3.80 -31.40
N LEU A 220 17.34 -4.78 -30.68
CA LEU A 220 18.70 -4.79 -30.18
C LEU A 220 19.52 -5.65 -31.15
N ASP A 221 20.72 -5.17 -31.49
CA ASP A 221 21.68 -5.87 -32.33
C ASP A 221 21.80 -7.34 -31.84
N PRO A 222 21.68 -8.39 -32.69
CA PRO A 222 21.67 -9.80 -32.26
C PRO A 222 22.94 -10.26 -31.49
N ARG A 223 23.94 -9.39 -31.36
CA ARG A 223 25.13 -9.56 -30.51
C ARG A 223 24.93 -9.10 -29.05
N GLN A 224 23.79 -8.50 -28.71
CA GLN A 224 23.48 -8.01 -27.36
C GLN A 224 22.76 -9.06 -26.51
N LYS A 225 22.84 -8.86 -25.17
CA LYS A 225 22.24 -9.74 -24.16
C LYS A 225 20.73 -9.90 -24.37
N PRO A 226 20.15 -11.06 -23.98
CA PRO A 226 18.71 -11.27 -24.04
C PRO A 226 17.96 -10.19 -23.24
N LEU A 227 16.74 -9.88 -23.70
CA LEU A 227 15.85 -8.94 -23.02
C LEU A 227 15.60 -9.38 -21.58
N CYS A 228 15.74 -8.42 -20.66
CA CYS A 228 15.52 -8.65 -19.23
C CYS A 228 14.35 -7.79 -18.77
N PHE A 229 13.30 -8.43 -18.27
CA PHE A 229 12.14 -7.77 -17.71
C PHE A 229 12.37 -7.43 -16.23
N ILE A 230 11.97 -6.24 -15.84
CA ILE A 230 12.06 -5.76 -14.46
C ILE A 230 10.64 -5.67 -13.89
N TRP A 231 10.34 -6.54 -12.93
CA TRP A 231 9.14 -6.40 -12.09
C TRP A 231 9.52 -5.66 -10.81
N ASP A 232 8.90 -4.50 -10.58
CA ASP A 232 9.13 -3.65 -9.42
C ASP A 232 7.92 -3.69 -8.49
N SER A 233 8.10 -4.24 -7.29
CA SER A 233 7.01 -4.40 -6.33
C SER A 233 6.39 -3.05 -5.92
N GLU A 234 7.17 -1.97 -5.88
CA GLU A 234 6.63 -0.65 -5.55
C GLU A 234 5.60 -0.17 -6.58
N LEU A 235 5.78 -0.54 -7.85
CA LEU A 235 4.87 -0.18 -8.93
C LEU A 235 3.58 -1.01 -8.89
N HIS A 236 3.68 -2.31 -8.57
CA HIS A 236 2.58 -3.26 -8.72
C HIS A 236 1.78 -3.54 -7.44
N ILE A 237 2.46 -3.61 -6.30
CA ILE A 237 1.87 -3.96 -5.00
C ILE A 237 2.04 -2.83 -3.96
N GLY A 238 2.87 -1.83 -4.25
CA GLY A 238 3.15 -0.73 -3.34
C GLY A 238 3.80 -1.22 -2.03
N HIS A 239 3.11 -0.96 -0.91
CA HIS A 239 3.57 -1.33 0.44
C HIS A 239 2.67 -2.35 1.15
N ASP A 240 1.88 -3.12 0.40
CA ASP A 240 1.08 -4.20 0.99
C ASP A 240 1.97 -5.39 1.38
N ALA A 241 2.03 -5.68 2.67
CA ALA A 241 2.81 -6.79 3.21
C ALA A 241 2.26 -8.17 2.78
N ARG A 242 0.94 -8.31 2.58
CA ARG A 242 0.34 -9.59 2.18
C ARG A 242 0.68 -9.93 0.72
N ASP A 243 0.60 -8.92 -0.15
CA ASP A 243 0.98 -9.10 -1.56
C ASP A 243 2.50 -9.28 -1.73
N LEU A 244 3.30 -8.70 -0.83
CA LEU A 244 4.74 -8.96 -0.76
C LEU A 244 5.04 -10.42 -0.41
N ASP A 245 4.35 -10.98 0.59
CA ASP A 245 4.47 -12.39 0.98
C ASP A 245 4.01 -13.31 -0.17
N ASP A 246 2.93 -12.96 -0.87
CA ASP A 246 2.46 -13.70 -2.05
C ASP A 246 3.50 -13.66 -3.20
N ALA A 247 4.17 -12.51 -3.42
CA ALA A 247 5.24 -12.41 -4.41
C ALA A 247 6.43 -13.30 -4.03
N LEU A 248 6.82 -13.34 -2.75
CA LEU A 248 7.88 -14.22 -2.26
C LEU A 248 7.51 -15.70 -2.44
N ARG A 249 6.24 -16.10 -2.21
CA ARG A 249 5.76 -17.47 -2.48
C ARG A 249 5.92 -17.83 -3.95
N VAL A 250 5.44 -16.99 -4.86
CA VAL A 250 5.55 -17.22 -6.32
C VAL A 250 7.02 -17.36 -6.75
N ILE A 251 7.90 -16.49 -6.24
CA ILE A 251 9.34 -16.56 -6.51
C ILE A 251 9.95 -17.86 -5.95
N CYS A 252 9.60 -18.25 -4.71
CA CYS A 252 10.12 -19.48 -4.12
C CYS A 252 9.71 -20.71 -4.93
N THR A 253 8.45 -20.81 -5.34
CA THR A 253 7.96 -21.92 -6.16
C THR A 253 8.58 -21.93 -7.55
N HIS A 254 8.75 -20.76 -8.19
CA HIS A 254 9.27 -20.69 -9.56
C HIS A 254 10.76 -21.07 -9.67
N TYR A 255 11.58 -20.70 -8.69
CA TYR A 255 13.03 -20.98 -8.69
C TYR A 255 13.41 -22.19 -7.83
N ASP A 256 12.44 -23.02 -7.45
CA ASP A 256 12.62 -24.18 -6.58
C ASP A 256 13.38 -23.86 -5.28
N LEU A 257 13.10 -22.71 -4.66
CA LEU A 257 13.67 -22.35 -3.37
C LEU A 257 12.99 -23.16 -2.26
N ILE A 258 13.75 -23.48 -1.20
CA ILE A 258 13.17 -24.17 -0.04
C ILE A 258 12.14 -23.24 0.58
N SER A 259 10.89 -23.71 0.59
CA SER A 259 9.73 -23.01 1.13
C SER A 259 9.95 -22.50 2.56
N ALA A 260 9.60 -21.24 2.83
CA ALA A 260 9.67 -20.68 4.17
C ALA A 260 8.53 -21.20 5.04
N PRO A 261 8.78 -21.77 6.24
CA PRO A 261 7.71 -22.17 7.15
C PRO A 261 6.76 -21.01 7.50
N HIS A 262 7.32 -19.80 7.69
CA HIS A 262 6.53 -18.60 7.98
C HIS A 262 5.64 -18.15 6.80
N LEU A 263 5.96 -18.55 5.57
CA LEU A 263 5.12 -18.28 4.40
C LEU A 263 4.14 -19.41 4.11
N ASN A 264 4.48 -20.68 4.41
CA ASN A 264 3.79 -21.87 3.90
C ASN A 264 3.13 -22.77 4.97
N GLU A 265 3.30 -22.48 6.26
CA GLU A 265 2.55 -23.15 7.33
C GLU A 265 1.47 -22.23 7.91
N VAL A 266 0.82 -21.46 7.03
CA VAL A 266 -0.20 -20.51 7.46
C VAL A 266 -1.48 -21.28 7.80
N PRO A 267 -2.03 -21.14 9.02
CA PRO A 267 -3.26 -21.82 9.37
C PRO A 267 -4.40 -21.34 8.48
N ALA A 268 -5.16 -22.26 7.86
CA ALA A 268 -6.33 -21.90 7.06
C ALA A 268 -7.50 -21.39 7.92
N ASN A 269 -7.60 -21.88 9.17
CA ASN A 269 -8.65 -21.54 10.11
C ASN A 269 -8.46 -20.13 10.70
N ARG A 270 -9.55 -19.38 10.74
CA ARG A 270 -9.65 -17.99 11.22
C ARG A 270 -9.20 -17.82 12.68
N PHE A 271 -9.64 -18.71 13.58
CA PHE A 271 -9.28 -18.64 15.00
C PHE A 271 -7.80 -18.94 15.24
N SER A 272 -7.24 -19.91 14.53
CA SER A 272 -5.79 -20.18 14.59
C SER A 272 -4.94 -19.04 14.02
N LYS A 273 -5.44 -18.29 13.02
CA LYS A 273 -4.77 -17.06 12.56
C LYS A 273 -4.78 -15.99 13.66
N PHE A 274 -5.91 -15.81 14.34
CA PHE A 274 -6.02 -14.88 15.46
C PHE A 274 -5.14 -15.27 16.65
N GLU A 275 -5.09 -16.56 16.98
CA GLU A 275 -4.17 -17.10 17.99
C GLU A 275 -2.71 -16.82 17.62
N THR A 276 -2.32 -17.08 16.37
CA THR A 276 -0.96 -16.81 15.86
C THR A 276 -0.65 -15.31 15.94
N PHE A 277 -1.62 -14.45 15.60
CA PHE A 277 -1.48 -13.01 15.73
C PHE A 277 -1.29 -12.57 17.19
N ILE A 278 -2.11 -13.05 18.13
CA ILE A 278 -1.97 -12.73 19.56
C ILE A 278 -0.61 -13.21 20.09
N ARG A 279 -0.20 -14.44 19.74
CA ARG A 279 1.11 -14.96 20.13
C ARG A 279 2.25 -14.12 19.56
N SER A 280 2.16 -13.75 18.28
CA SER A 280 3.14 -12.85 17.66
C SER A 280 3.17 -11.49 18.36
N LEU A 281 2.01 -10.92 18.69
CA LEU A 281 1.91 -9.65 19.39
C LEU A 281 2.47 -9.73 20.81
N TRP A 282 2.21 -10.83 21.51
CA TRP A 282 2.76 -11.10 22.83
C TRP A 282 4.29 -11.21 22.78
N ASN A 283 4.82 -12.01 21.85
CA ASN A 283 6.26 -12.18 21.67
C ASN A 283 6.94 -10.88 21.25
N ASP A 284 6.36 -10.14 20.30
CA ASP A 284 6.85 -8.81 19.89
C ASP A 284 6.82 -7.83 21.07
N GLY A 285 5.78 -7.89 21.90
CA GLY A 285 5.67 -7.11 23.14
C GLY A 285 6.76 -7.47 24.14
N GLN A 286 7.04 -8.76 24.35
CA GLN A 286 8.14 -9.22 25.20
C GLN A 286 9.50 -8.80 24.64
N ASP A 287 9.74 -8.93 23.34
CA ASP A 287 10.96 -8.47 22.68
C ASP A 287 11.13 -6.94 22.83
N TRP A 288 10.03 -6.19 22.81
CA TRP A 288 10.05 -4.75 23.05
C TRP A 288 10.36 -4.39 24.51
N LEU A 289 9.74 -5.09 25.47
CA LEU A 289 10.06 -4.93 26.89
C LEU A 289 11.53 -5.26 27.17
N ASN A 290 12.03 -6.34 26.58
CA ASN A 290 13.44 -6.73 26.65
C ASN A 290 14.35 -5.70 26.00
N TYR A 291 13.98 -5.14 24.85
CA TYR A 291 14.77 -4.08 24.21
C TYR A 291 14.83 -2.81 25.07
N LEU A 292 13.69 -2.39 25.64
CA LEU A 292 13.61 -1.20 26.46
C LEU A 292 14.37 -1.32 27.79
N SER A 293 14.55 -2.54 28.30
CA SER A 293 15.31 -2.80 29.52
C SER A 293 16.84 -2.88 29.30
N ILE A 294 17.33 -2.88 28.05
CA ILE A 294 18.77 -2.84 27.76
C ILE A 294 19.34 -1.46 28.14
N ASN A 295 20.33 -1.45 29.03
CA ASN A 295 20.99 -0.24 29.51
C ASN A 295 21.75 0.52 28.40
N GLU A 296 22.48 -0.19 27.54
CA GLU A 296 23.21 0.37 26.40
C GLU A 296 22.53 -0.01 25.08
N LYS A 297 21.68 0.90 24.60
CA LYS A 297 20.97 0.68 23.33
C LYS A 297 21.96 0.67 22.16
N PRO A 298 21.77 -0.21 21.14
CA PRO A 298 22.58 -0.18 19.93
C PRO A 298 22.45 1.20 19.28
N THR A 299 23.58 1.90 19.10
CA THR A 299 23.62 3.25 18.52
C THR A 299 24.03 3.18 17.06
N HIS A 300 23.33 3.95 16.22
CA HIS A 300 23.74 4.12 14.83
C HIS A 300 25.01 4.97 14.75
N LYS A 301 26.02 4.49 14.03
CA LYS A 301 27.13 5.37 13.63
C LYS A 301 26.64 6.26 12.49
N THR A 302 26.24 7.47 12.83
CA THR A 302 25.88 8.51 11.85
C THR A 302 27.07 9.42 11.62
N LYS A 303 27.45 9.62 10.36
CA LYS A 303 28.35 10.71 9.97
C LYS A 303 27.55 11.69 9.12
N ILE A 304 27.32 12.88 9.66
CA ILE A 304 26.58 13.94 8.99
C ILE A 304 27.60 14.88 8.35
N LYS A 305 27.54 15.04 7.02
CA LYS A 305 28.25 16.08 6.29
C LYS A 305 27.22 17.08 5.77
N GLN A 306 27.15 18.25 6.38
CA GLN A 306 26.33 19.36 5.88
C GLN A 306 27.05 20.01 4.69
N ARG A 307 26.35 20.20 3.57
CA ARG A 307 26.85 20.89 2.40
C ARG A 307 26.20 22.28 2.28
N SER A 308 26.92 23.20 1.63
CA SER A 308 26.49 24.59 1.38
C SER A 308 25.34 24.71 0.37
N ASP A 309 25.03 23.63 -0.35
CA ASP A 309 23.92 23.54 -1.32
C ASP A 309 22.57 23.20 -0.66
N GLY A 310 22.50 23.12 0.67
CA GLY A 310 21.27 22.83 1.40
C GLY A 310 20.97 21.34 1.58
N VAL A 311 21.90 20.44 1.25
CA VAL A 311 21.75 19.00 1.45
C VAL A 311 22.66 18.50 2.59
N SER A 312 22.13 17.65 3.47
CA SER A 312 22.92 16.88 4.45
C SER A 312 23.11 15.46 3.96
N ILE A 313 24.37 15.02 3.95
CA ILE A 313 24.73 13.63 3.67
C ILE A 313 24.92 12.93 5.01
N THR A 314 23.98 12.07 5.37
CA THR A 314 24.04 11.24 6.56
C THR A 314 24.41 9.82 6.17
N LYS A 315 25.68 9.44 6.40
CA LYS A 315 26.10 8.03 6.28
C LYS A 315 25.64 7.29 7.53
N ILE A 316 24.62 6.45 7.39
CA ILE A 316 24.11 5.57 8.45
C ILE A 316 24.73 4.20 8.22
N LYS A 317 25.57 3.73 9.14
CA LYS A 317 25.90 2.30 9.18
C LYS A 317 24.74 1.54 9.80
N PRO A 318 24.37 0.36 9.28
CA PRO A 318 23.39 -0.48 9.93
C PRO A 318 23.93 -0.93 11.28
N TYR A 319 23.05 -0.97 12.29
CA TYR A 319 23.39 -1.56 13.59
C TYR A 319 23.22 -3.08 13.57
N TYR A 320 23.04 -3.70 12.40
CA TYR A 320 22.86 -5.14 12.25
C TYR A 320 23.93 -5.78 11.36
N VAL A 321 24.15 -7.07 11.56
CA VAL A 321 25.09 -7.88 10.77
C VAL A 321 24.38 -9.11 10.23
N LEU A 322 24.54 -9.39 8.93
CA LEU A 322 24.02 -10.60 8.30
C LEU A 322 24.98 -11.78 8.55
N LYS A 323 24.49 -12.89 9.11
CA LYS A 323 25.20 -14.17 9.32
C LYS A 323 24.77 -15.18 8.23
N GLY A 324 25.60 -16.17 7.85
CA GLY A 324 25.31 -17.16 6.78
C GLY A 324 26.45 -17.42 5.77
N LEU A 325 26.29 -18.41 4.90
CA LEU A 325 27.24 -18.74 3.82
C LEU A 325 27.13 -17.72 2.66
N PRO A 326 28.22 -17.16 2.12
CA PRO A 326 28.14 -16.27 0.97
C PRO A 326 27.65 -17.00 -0.29
N GLN A 327 26.71 -16.39 -1.01
CA GLN A 327 26.31 -16.86 -2.35
C GLN A 327 27.40 -16.56 -3.39
N LYS A 328 28.46 -17.36 -3.40
CA LYS A 328 29.53 -17.34 -4.42
C LYS A 328 29.50 -18.64 -5.26
N GLY A 329 30.15 -18.63 -6.41
CA GLY A 329 30.32 -19.82 -7.24
C GLY A 329 31.43 -20.70 -6.70
N TYR A 330 31.14 -21.98 -6.48
CA TYR A 330 32.09 -22.99 -6.04
C TYR A 330 32.43 -23.92 -7.21
N PRO A 331 33.69 -24.33 -7.38
CA PRO A 331 34.08 -25.20 -8.50
C PRO A 331 33.61 -26.65 -8.32
N SER A 332 33.27 -27.09 -7.10
CA SER A 332 32.72 -28.43 -6.83
C SER A 332 31.74 -28.42 -5.66
N LEU A 333 30.85 -29.43 -5.62
CA LEU A 333 29.93 -29.64 -4.50
C LEU A 333 30.67 -29.96 -3.19
N ASN A 334 31.81 -30.66 -3.27
CA ASN A 334 32.64 -30.97 -2.10
C ASN A 334 33.16 -29.68 -1.43
N GLU A 335 33.59 -28.69 -2.21
CA GLU A 335 34.06 -27.41 -1.66
C GLU A 335 32.91 -26.58 -1.07
N LEU A 336 31.73 -26.62 -1.69
CA LEU A 336 30.53 -25.98 -1.14
C LEU A 336 30.17 -26.55 0.24
N VAL A 337 30.15 -27.88 0.37
CA VAL A 337 29.83 -28.55 1.64
C VAL A 337 30.91 -28.35 2.68
N PHE A 338 32.19 -28.42 2.30
CA PHE A 338 33.30 -28.16 3.22
C PHE A 338 33.20 -26.78 3.88
N ASN A 339 32.84 -25.73 3.13
CA ASN A 339 32.65 -24.37 3.69
C ASN A 339 31.45 -24.26 4.65
N LEU A 340 30.54 -25.23 4.65
CA LEU A 340 29.38 -25.28 5.53
C LEU A 340 29.59 -26.17 6.76
N THR A 341 30.23 -27.33 6.59
CA THR A 341 30.39 -28.35 7.64
C THR A 341 31.78 -28.36 8.27
N ASN A 342 32.78 -27.74 7.63
CA ASN A 342 34.22 -27.98 7.87
C ASN A 342 34.61 -29.47 7.81
N SER A 343 33.83 -30.30 7.10
CA SER A 343 34.10 -31.74 6.93
C SER A 343 34.42 -32.08 5.48
N ALA A 344 35.38 -32.99 5.26
CA ALA A 344 35.83 -33.44 3.94
C ALA A 344 35.28 -34.83 3.57
N ILE A 345 34.10 -35.19 4.10
CA ILE A 345 33.50 -36.52 3.92
C ILE A 345 32.94 -36.64 2.49
N GLU A 346 33.05 -37.82 1.87
CA GLU A 346 32.50 -38.08 0.53
C GLU A 346 30.95 -38.13 0.52
N PRO A 347 30.31 -37.73 -0.60
CA PRO A 347 28.86 -37.72 -0.70
C PRO A 347 28.23 -39.10 -0.83
N ILE A 348 27.06 -39.27 -0.21
CA ILE A 348 26.18 -40.41 -0.46
C ILE A 348 25.24 -40.07 -1.63
N HIS A 349 25.16 -40.93 -2.64
CA HIS A 349 24.24 -40.74 -3.76
C HIS A 349 22.85 -41.31 -3.43
N ALA A 350 21.83 -40.45 -3.39
CA ALA A 350 20.45 -40.84 -3.09
C ALA A 350 19.51 -40.50 -4.26
N GLN A 351 18.55 -41.38 -4.53
CA GLN A 351 17.56 -41.17 -5.59
C GLN A 351 16.37 -40.31 -5.14
N SER A 352 16.16 -40.15 -3.82
CA SER A 352 15.05 -39.38 -3.27
C SER A 352 15.38 -38.75 -1.92
N ILE A 353 14.63 -37.71 -1.53
CA ILE A 353 14.71 -37.06 -0.21
C ILE A 353 14.47 -38.06 0.92
N LYS A 354 13.53 -39.00 0.76
CA LYS A 354 13.23 -40.02 1.78
C LYS A 354 14.41 -40.96 2.01
N GLN A 355 15.06 -41.40 0.92
CA GLN A 355 16.26 -42.24 0.99
C GLN A 355 17.41 -41.49 1.64
N ALA A 356 17.73 -40.27 1.17
CA ALA A 356 18.78 -39.44 1.75
C ALA A 356 18.59 -39.19 3.26
N LYS A 357 17.36 -38.90 3.71
CA LYS A 357 17.06 -38.72 5.14
C LYS A 357 17.25 -40.00 5.96
N LYS A 358 16.91 -41.16 5.38
CA LYS A 358 17.10 -42.46 6.03
C LYS A 358 18.59 -42.77 6.21
N ASP A 359 19.37 -42.57 5.14
CA ASP A 359 20.80 -42.89 5.12
C ASP A 359 21.60 -41.95 6.04
N LEU A 360 21.26 -40.65 6.06
CA LEU A 360 21.90 -39.66 6.93
C LEU A 360 21.44 -39.71 8.40
N GLY A 361 20.26 -40.28 8.66
CA GLY A 361 19.68 -40.35 10.00
C GLY A 361 20.53 -41.14 11.00
N ALA A 362 21.30 -42.12 10.52
CA ALA A 362 22.18 -42.96 11.33
C ALA A 362 23.63 -42.47 11.42
N LEU A 363 24.01 -41.43 10.65
CA LEU A 363 25.39 -40.96 10.52
C LEU A 363 25.68 -39.74 11.40
N SER A 364 26.96 -39.45 11.66
CA SER A 364 27.41 -38.31 12.46
C SER A 364 27.26 -36.97 11.72
N ASP A 365 27.34 -35.86 12.46
CA ASP A 365 27.36 -34.51 11.87
C ASP A 365 28.50 -34.35 10.86
N GLY A 366 28.25 -33.60 9.78
CA GLY A 366 29.15 -33.41 8.66
C GLY A 366 28.97 -34.42 7.51
N ASN A 367 28.17 -35.48 7.67
CA ASN A 367 27.78 -36.37 6.57
C ASN A 367 26.73 -35.71 5.67
N TRP A 368 26.76 -36.03 4.37
CA TRP A 368 25.86 -35.43 3.39
C TRP A 368 25.55 -36.36 2.21
N ALA A 369 24.42 -36.10 1.56
CA ALA A 369 23.91 -36.85 0.42
C ALA A 369 23.53 -35.91 -0.73
N ILE A 370 23.73 -36.38 -1.97
CA ILE A 370 23.40 -35.66 -3.20
C ILE A 370 22.16 -36.30 -3.84
N ILE A 371 21.21 -35.45 -4.21
CA ILE A 371 20.05 -35.81 -5.02
C ILE A 371 20.19 -35.10 -6.36
N VAL A 372 20.81 -35.78 -7.32
CA VAL A 372 21.19 -35.20 -8.63
C VAL A 372 19.96 -34.73 -9.41
N ALA A 373 18.86 -35.49 -9.37
CA ALA A 373 17.65 -35.17 -10.12
C ALA A 373 17.03 -33.81 -9.76
N ASN A 374 17.27 -33.32 -8.53
CA ASN A 374 16.65 -32.11 -7.98
C ASN A 374 17.67 -30.99 -7.70
N ASN A 375 18.94 -31.14 -8.10
CA ASN A 375 20.03 -30.23 -7.73
C ASN A 375 20.02 -29.86 -6.23
N GLN A 376 19.87 -30.88 -5.38
CA GLN A 376 19.70 -30.71 -3.94
C GLN A 376 20.74 -31.53 -3.17
N ILE A 377 21.22 -30.95 -2.07
CA ILE A 377 22.10 -31.58 -1.09
C ILE A 377 21.34 -31.70 0.23
N ILE A 378 21.49 -32.82 0.93
CA ILE A 378 21.03 -32.95 2.32
C ILE A 378 22.26 -33.21 3.18
N MET A 379 22.41 -32.46 4.27
CA MET A 379 23.57 -32.51 5.14
C MET A 379 23.12 -32.56 6.59
N ARG A 380 23.90 -33.22 7.44
CA ARG A 380 23.68 -33.24 8.89
C ARG A 380 24.53 -32.18 9.56
N LEU A 381 23.89 -31.19 10.18
CA LEU A 381 24.50 -30.07 10.90
C LEU A 381 23.83 -29.92 12.26
N ASP A 382 24.61 -29.82 13.34
CA ASP A 382 24.11 -29.66 14.71
C ASP A 382 23.02 -30.68 15.07
N ASN A 383 23.24 -31.96 14.71
CA ASN A 383 22.27 -33.06 14.82
C ASN A 383 20.92 -32.85 14.09
N LYS A 384 20.83 -31.91 13.15
CA LYS A 384 19.66 -31.67 12.31
C LYS A 384 19.97 -31.96 10.85
N LEU A 385 18.97 -32.49 10.14
CA LEU A 385 19.05 -32.67 8.69
C LEU A 385 18.63 -31.38 8.01
N VAL A 386 19.53 -30.82 7.21
CA VAL A 386 19.34 -29.54 6.53
C VAL A 386 19.48 -29.77 5.02
N ALA A 387 18.53 -29.29 4.23
CA ALA A 387 18.55 -29.44 2.77
C ALA A 387 19.05 -28.16 2.10
N LEU A 388 19.95 -28.18 1.13
CA LEU A 388 20.42 -27.00 0.40
C LEU A 388 20.18 -27.22 -1.10
N ASN A 389 19.50 -26.28 -1.74
CA ASN A 389 19.34 -26.30 -3.20
C ASN A 389 20.46 -25.48 -3.85
N TYR A 390 20.86 -25.87 -5.05
CA TYR A 390 21.88 -25.16 -5.82
C TYR A 390 21.51 -25.11 -7.29
N PHE A 391 22.17 -24.24 -8.05
CA PHE A 391 22.13 -24.25 -9.51
C PHE A 391 23.52 -24.13 -10.09
N ILE A 392 23.65 -24.48 -11.36
CA ILE A 392 24.92 -24.49 -12.08
C ILE A 392 24.89 -23.36 -13.10
N GLN A 393 25.91 -22.50 -13.04
CA GLN A 393 26.13 -21.44 -14.02
C GLN A 393 27.63 -21.33 -14.30
N ASP A 394 28.03 -21.23 -15.56
CA ASP A 394 29.44 -21.10 -15.97
C ASP A 394 30.36 -22.18 -15.34
N ALA A 395 29.86 -23.43 -15.27
CA ALA A 395 30.50 -24.57 -14.63
C ALA A 395 30.81 -24.41 -13.12
N GLN A 396 30.18 -23.45 -12.44
CA GLN A 396 30.26 -23.25 -11.00
C GLN A 396 28.91 -23.55 -10.32
N PHE A 397 28.98 -24.03 -9.08
CA PHE A 397 27.85 -24.36 -8.23
C PHE A 397 27.52 -23.16 -7.33
N TYR A 398 26.30 -22.64 -7.42
CA TYR A 398 25.83 -21.53 -6.59
C TYR A 398 24.76 -22.02 -5.61
N PRO A 399 24.91 -21.77 -4.29
CA PRO A 399 23.87 -22.09 -3.33
C PRO A 399 22.67 -21.15 -3.52
N LEU A 400 21.46 -21.71 -3.47
CA LEU A 400 20.23 -20.93 -3.48
C LEU A 400 19.84 -20.54 -2.05
N PRO A 401 19.34 -19.31 -1.84
CA PRO A 401 18.81 -18.92 -0.54
C PRO A 401 17.56 -19.73 -0.18
N GLU A 402 17.28 -19.83 1.12
CA GLU A 402 15.97 -20.33 1.55
C GLU A 402 14.91 -19.25 1.41
N GLY A 403 13.65 -19.66 1.23
CA GLY A 403 12.52 -18.75 1.37
C GLY A 403 12.49 -18.07 2.74
N GLN A 404 12.99 -18.73 3.79
CA GLN A 404 13.09 -18.16 5.13
C GLN A 404 14.11 -17.01 5.19
N ASP A 405 15.20 -17.08 4.41
CA ASP A 405 16.17 -15.98 4.29
C ASP A 405 15.50 -14.76 3.64
N LEU A 406 14.75 -14.98 2.55
CA LEU A 406 14.02 -13.92 1.86
C LEU A 406 12.94 -13.28 2.74
N TYR A 407 12.18 -14.08 3.49
CA TYR A 407 11.20 -13.57 4.44
C TYR A 407 11.86 -12.80 5.58
N THR A 408 12.95 -13.30 6.16
CA THR A 408 13.66 -12.61 7.25
C THR A 408 14.17 -11.26 6.78
N LEU A 409 14.73 -11.20 5.56
CA LEU A 409 15.17 -9.95 4.93
C LEU A 409 14.02 -9.00 4.59
N SER A 410 12.83 -9.50 4.22
CA SER A 410 11.66 -8.64 3.98
C SER A 410 11.16 -7.97 5.26
N GLN A 411 11.40 -8.57 6.43
CA GLN A 411 11.04 -8.01 7.74
C GLN A 411 12.07 -7.01 8.29
N VAL A 412 13.25 -6.87 7.68
CA VAL A 412 14.33 -5.96 8.11
C VAL A 412 13.79 -4.52 8.20
N SER A 413 13.05 -4.02 7.19
CA SER A 413 12.47 -2.66 7.28
C SER A 413 11.53 -2.46 8.48
N LYS A 414 10.79 -3.51 8.86
CA LYS A 414 9.82 -3.47 9.97
C LYS A 414 10.46 -3.57 11.34
N ARG A 415 11.55 -4.31 11.48
CA ARG A 415 12.21 -4.56 12.77
C ARG A 415 13.13 -3.43 13.21
N HIS A 416 13.54 -2.53 12.30
CA HIS A 416 14.74 -1.73 12.55
C HIS A 416 14.61 -0.27 12.98
N LEU A 417 13.41 0.31 12.92
CA LEU A 417 13.13 1.60 13.54
C LEU A 417 12.15 1.32 14.69
N TYR A 418 12.62 1.48 15.93
CA TYR A 418 11.76 1.31 17.09
C TYR A 418 10.67 2.40 17.11
N LEU A 419 9.58 2.11 17.82
CA LEU A 419 8.37 2.93 17.85
C LEU A 419 8.65 4.42 18.15
N PRO A 420 9.51 4.79 19.13
CA PRO A 420 9.79 6.20 19.44
C PRO A 420 10.47 6.95 18.30
N GLU A 421 11.44 6.33 17.62
CA GLU A 421 12.16 6.90 16.49
C GLU A 421 11.21 7.09 15.30
N ARG A 422 10.32 6.12 15.05
CA ARG A 422 9.25 6.26 14.03
C ARG A 422 8.31 7.41 14.34
N ILE A 423 7.83 7.50 15.59
CA ILE A 423 6.92 8.57 16.02
C ILE A 423 7.58 9.93 15.83
N SER A 424 8.83 10.08 16.31
CA SER A 424 9.58 11.33 16.17
C SER A 424 9.79 11.72 14.71
N LEU A 425 10.22 10.78 13.86
CA LEU A 425 10.40 11.01 12.42
C LEU A 425 9.11 11.42 11.74
N ARG A 426 7.98 10.78 12.06
CA ARG A 426 6.67 11.08 11.47
C ARG A 426 6.14 12.45 11.87
N ILE A 427 6.24 12.81 13.15
CA ILE A 427 5.82 14.12 13.66
C ILE A 427 6.68 15.22 13.05
N ASN A 428 8.01 15.05 13.04
CA ASN A 428 8.93 16.02 12.45
C ASN A 428 8.70 16.16 10.93
N ALA A 429 8.44 15.06 10.22
CA ALA A 429 8.10 15.08 8.80
C ALA A 429 6.77 15.80 8.52
N PHE A 430 5.76 15.63 9.37
CA PHE A 430 4.48 16.33 9.23
C PHE A 430 4.65 17.84 9.46
N ILE A 431 5.28 18.24 10.57
CA ILE A 431 5.47 19.67 10.93
C ILE A 431 6.31 20.40 9.87
N SER A 432 7.38 19.78 9.38
CA SER A 432 8.25 20.38 8.36
C SER A 432 7.56 20.59 7.01
N ARG A 433 6.51 19.82 6.68
CA ARG A 433 5.78 19.92 5.41
C ARG A 433 4.68 20.98 5.39
N ILE A 434 4.19 21.43 6.55
CA ILE A 434 3.10 22.43 6.63
C ILE A 434 3.46 23.72 5.87
N PRO A 435 4.64 24.36 6.07
CA PRO A 435 4.99 25.58 5.32
C PRO A 435 5.11 25.34 3.81
N THR A 436 5.74 24.23 3.42
CA THR A 436 5.93 23.84 2.01
C THR A 436 4.60 23.60 1.30
N PHE A 437 3.59 23.05 2.00
CA PHE A 437 2.24 22.90 1.46
C PHE A 437 1.64 24.26 1.06
N PHE A 438 1.63 25.25 1.97
CA PHE A 438 1.07 26.57 1.68
C PHE A 438 1.82 27.30 0.57
N GLN A 439 3.16 27.21 0.56
CA GLN A 439 3.98 27.78 -0.50
C GLN A 439 3.63 27.16 -1.87
N ASN A 440 3.62 25.82 -1.97
CA ASN A 440 3.27 25.12 -3.21
C ASN A 440 1.85 25.44 -3.68
N PHE A 441 0.89 25.50 -2.75
CA PHE A 441 -0.49 25.87 -3.06
C PHE A 441 -0.57 27.26 -3.69
N TYR A 442 0.10 28.25 -3.07
CA TYR A 442 0.13 29.62 -3.57
C TYR A 442 0.85 29.72 -4.92
N GLU A 443 2.03 29.13 -5.07
CA GLU A 443 2.80 29.16 -6.32
C GLU A 443 2.03 28.51 -7.48
N ARG A 444 1.40 27.35 -7.25
CA ARG A 444 0.59 26.67 -8.27
C ARG A 444 -0.66 27.45 -8.64
N MET A 445 -1.35 28.05 -7.67
CA MET A 445 -2.51 28.91 -7.95
C MET A 445 -2.10 30.16 -8.72
N SER A 446 -1.01 30.82 -8.31
CA SER A 446 -0.46 31.99 -8.97
C SER A 446 -0.07 31.66 -10.41
N HIS A 447 0.69 30.58 -10.65
CA HIS A 447 1.04 30.12 -11.98
C HIS A 447 -0.19 29.79 -12.83
N PHE A 448 -1.18 29.08 -12.26
CA PHE A 448 -2.42 28.75 -12.95
C PHE A 448 -3.20 30.01 -13.37
N ILE A 449 -3.29 31.01 -12.49
CA ILE A 449 -3.98 32.27 -12.78
C ILE A 449 -3.21 33.10 -13.83
N ILE A 450 -1.91 33.28 -13.63
CA ILE A 450 -1.07 34.18 -14.44
C ILE A 450 -0.73 33.60 -15.81
N HIS A 451 -0.47 32.30 -15.90
CA HIS A 451 -0.03 31.68 -17.15
C HIS A 451 -1.16 30.91 -17.83
N ASP A 452 -1.84 30.00 -17.13
CA ASP A 452 -2.80 29.11 -17.79
C ASP A 452 -4.09 29.85 -18.13
N LEU A 453 -4.72 30.50 -17.15
CA LEU A 453 -5.99 31.22 -17.33
C LEU A 453 -5.83 32.47 -18.19
N HIS A 454 -4.78 33.26 -17.97
CA HIS A 454 -4.53 34.45 -18.78
C HIS A 454 -4.23 34.08 -20.24
N LYS A 455 -3.36 33.09 -20.49
CA LYS A 455 -3.05 32.65 -21.86
C LYS A 455 -4.27 32.01 -22.53
N ASP A 456 -5.09 31.29 -21.78
CA ASP A 456 -6.33 30.72 -22.29
C ASP A 456 -7.36 31.81 -22.65
N PHE A 457 -7.44 32.89 -21.87
CA PHE A 457 -8.25 34.06 -22.17
C PHE A 457 -7.73 34.84 -23.38
N MET A 458 -6.45 35.25 -23.37
CA MET A 458 -5.84 35.99 -24.47
C MET A 458 -5.76 35.17 -25.77
N GLY A 459 -5.51 33.86 -25.66
CA GLY A 459 -5.56 32.95 -26.79
C GLY A 459 -6.95 32.89 -27.44
N HIS A 460 -8.02 32.96 -26.65
CA HIS A 460 -9.38 33.07 -27.18
C HIS A 460 -9.61 34.42 -27.88
N VAL A 461 -9.17 35.54 -27.28
CA VAL A 461 -9.26 36.89 -27.86
C VAL A 461 -8.53 36.94 -29.21
N HIS A 462 -7.33 36.37 -29.34
CA HIS A 462 -6.53 36.48 -30.57
C HIS A 462 -6.75 35.36 -31.60
N ALA A 463 -7.58 34.35 -31.32
CA ALA A 463 -7.69 33.12 -32.12
C ALA A 463 -8.01 33.30 -33.63
N THR A 464 -8.70 34.38 -34.02
CA THR A 464 -9.06 34.70 -35.42
C THR A 464 -8.07 35.63 -36.12
N HIS A 465 -7.11 36.18 -35.39
CA HIS A 465 -6.21 37.23 -35.87
C HIS A 465 -4.76 36.75 -36.05
N THR A 466 -4.46 35.51 -35.68
CA THR A 466 -3.15 34.89 -35.90
C THR A 466 -3.00 34.43 -37.35
N LYS A 467 -2.17 35.14 -38.14
CA LYS A 467 -1.62 34.60 -39.40
C LYS A 467 -0.77 33.36 -39.07
N LYS A 468 -0.98 32.28 -39.84
CA LYS A 468 -0.26 30.99 -39.94
C LYS A 468 0.64 30.59 -38.76
N PRO A 469 0.50 29.37 -38.21
CA PRO A 469 1.51 28.88 -37.29
C PRO A 469 2.87 28.89 -38.01
N GLU A 470 3.83 29.63 -37.45
CA GLU A 470 5.23 29.27 -37.63
C GLU A 470 5.32 27.76 -37.39
N PRO A 471 6.13 27.03 -38.18
CA PRO A 471 6.35 25.62 -37.93
C PRO A 471 6.63 25.49 -36.45
N ILE A 472 6.00 24.50 -35.82
CA ILE A 472 6.36 24.06 -34.48
C ILE A 472 7.84 23.72 -34.63
N ILE A 473 8.72 24.70 -34.40
CA ILE A 473 10.01 24.45 -33.79
C ILE A 473 9.57 23.60 -32.63
N GLU A 474 10.01 22.34 -32.64
CA GLU A 474 10.08 21.53 -31.45
C GLU A 474 10.84 22.40 -30.43
N GLN A 475 10.11 23.29 -29.77
CA GLN A 475 10.43 23.73 -28.45
C GLN A 475 10.39 22.40 -27.73
N ASN A 476 11.57 21.80 -27.60
CA ASN A 476 12.06 21.25 -26.36
C ASN A 476 11.63 22.19 -25.23
N LYS A 477 10.33 22.21 -24.94
CA LYS A 477 9.81 22.51 -23.63
C LYS A 477 10.35 21.35 -22.83
N SER A 478 11.56 21.52 -22.34
CA SER A 478 11.87 21.14 -20.98
C SER A 478 10.60 21.46 -20.20
N GLY A 479 9.81 20.43 -19.89
CA GLY A 479 8.66 20.58 -19.01
C GLY A 479 9.13 21.35 -17.78
N PRO A 480 8.25 22.14 -17.14
CA PRO A 480 8.65 22.99 -16.02
C PRO A 480 9.57 22.18 -15.12
N THR A 481 10.86 22.53 -15.12
CA THR A 481 11.87 21.82 -14.35
C THR A 481 11.36 21.87 -12.94
N ASN A 482 10.90 20.71 -12.45
CA ASN A 482 10.32 20.59 -11.12
C ASN A 482 11.31 21.29 -10.17
N PRO A 483 10.91 22.32 -9.40
CA PRO A 483 11.86 23.12 -8.62
C PRO A 483 12.71 22.28 -7.65
N LYS A 484 12.25 21.06 -7.32
CA LYS A 484 13.01 19.98 -6.66
C LYS A 484 14.31 19.55 -7.37
N ARG A 485 14.58 19.98 -8.61
CA ARG A 485 15.70 19.49 -9.43
C ARG A 485 16.86 20.47 -9.65
N ARG A 486 16.68 21.76 -9.33
CA ARG A 486 17.73 22.77 -9.58
C ARG A 486 19.00 22.45 -8.78
N SER A 487 18.87 22.05 -7.52
CA SER A 487 20.01 21.70 -6.65
C SER A 487 20.85 20.54 -7.20
N LEU A 488 20.21 19.47 -7.68
CA LEU A 488 20.88 18.29 -8.23
C LEU A 488 21.50 18.57 -9.61
N HIS A 489 20.76 19.26 -10.48
CA HIS A 489 21.22 19.64 -11.81
C HIS A 489 22.41 20.60 -11.73
N ASP A 490 22.35 21.62 -10.87
CA ASP A 490 23.45 22.56 -10.66
C ASP A 490 24.67 21.88 -10.04
N ALA A 491 24.46 20.91 -9.14
CA ALA A 491 25.55 20.10 -8.57
C ALA A 491 26.24 19.18 -9.59
N LEU A 492 25.49 18.62 -10.55
CA LEU A 492 26.02 17.79 -11.64
C LEU A 492 26.73 18.62 -12.70
N LYS A 493 26.16 19.76 -13.07
CA LYS A 493 26.72 20.71 -14.04
C LYS A 493 28.01 21.34 -13.54
N LYS A 494 28.07 21.79 -12.28
CA LYS A 494 29.29 22.35 -11.66
C LYS A 494 30.44 21.35 -11.54
N LYS A 495 30.15 20.05 -11.63
CA LYS A 495 31.15 18.97 -11.58
C LYS A 495 31.56 18.43 -12.97
N GLY A 496 31.04 18.98 -14.06
CA GLY A 496 31.39 18.56 -15.43
C GLY A 496 30.89 17.16 -15.81
N LEU A 497 29.88 16.65 -15.11
CA LEU A 497 29.37 15.28 -15.30
C LEU A 497 28.25 15.17 -16.35
N LEU A 498 27.70 16.32 -16.74
CA LEU A 498 26.79 16.46 -17.88
C LEU A 498 27.63 17.01 -19.03
N ALA A 499 27.47 16.49 -20.25
CA ALA A 499 28.06 17.13 -21.43
C ALA A 499 27.60 18.59 -21.51
N ASN A 500 28.37 19.48 -22.14
CA ASN A 500 28.04 20.91 -22.23
C ASN A 500 26.62 21.10 -22.78
N GLY A 501 25.67 21.48 -21.91
CA GLY A 501 24.27 21.69 -22.27
C GLY A 501 23.32 20.49 -22.08
N GLN A 502 23.82 19.29 -21.72
CA GLN A 502 22.99 18.10 -21.52
C GLN A 502 22.15 18.20 -20.24
N THR A 503 20.85 17.92 -20.33
CA THR A 503 19.96 17.88 -19.16
C THR A 503 20.07 16.54 -18.42
N LEU A 504 19.68 16.50 -17.13
CA LEU A 504 19.64 15.26 -16.36
C LEU A 504 18.69 14.24 -17.03
N GLU A 505 17.63 14.76 -17.62
CA GLU A 505 16.61 14.01 -18.34
C GLU A 505 17.18 13.36 -19.61
N GLU A 506 17.97 14.09 -20.40
CA GLU A 506 18.66 13.56 -21.59
C GLU A 506 19.67 12.46 -21.24
N PHE A 507 20.45 12.66 -20.18
CA PHE A 507 21.40 11.65 -19.69
C PHE A 507 20.71 10.35 -19.29
N ILE A 508 19.61 10.45 -18.54
CA ILE A 508 18.80 9.29 -18.14
C ILE A 508 18.20 8.60 -19.38
N LYS A 509 17.67 9.37 -20.33
CA LYS A 509 17.07 8.87 -21.57
C LYS A 509 18.06 8.09 -22.42
N GLU A 510 19.27 8.62 -22.61
CA GLU A 510 20.34 7.94 -23.37
C GLU A 510 20.71 6.59 -22.72
N HIS A 511 20.86 6.58 -21.40
CA HIS A 511 21.20 5.36 -20.65
C HIS A 511 20.10 4.28 -20.74
N ILE A 512 18.82 4.67 -20.67
CA ILE A 512 17.69 3.73 -20.74
C ILE A 512 17.52 3.16 -22.14
N THR A 513 17.58 4.04 -23.16
CA THR A 513 17.36 3.65 -24.56
C THR A 513 18.37 2.61 -25.02
N ASN A 514 19.60 2.69 -24.51
CA ASN A 514 20.69 1.76 -24.82
C ASN A 514 20.75 0.52 -23.90
N SER A 515 19.79 0.34 -22.98
CA SER A 515 19.79 -0.77 -22.02
C SER A 515 18.88 -1.95 -22.44
N PRO A 516 19.25 -3.20 -22.12
CA PRO A 516 18.44 -4.39 -22.45
C PRO A 516 17.22 -4.58 -21.53
N TYR A 517 16.98 -3.63 -20.61
CA TYR A 517 15.94 -3.73 -19.60
C TYR A 517 14.59 -3.22 -20.12
N VAL A 518 13.52 -3.92 -19.76
CA VAL A 518 12.12 -3.51 -20.02
C VAL A 518 11.39 -3.47 -18.69
N ILE A 519 10.78 -2.34 -18.34
CA ILE A 519 9.97 -2.25 -17.13
C ILE A 519 8.64 -2.96 -17.39
N ALA A 520 8.34 -3.98 -16.59
CA ALA A 520 7.08 -4.71 -16.71
C ALA A 520 5.93 -3.83 -16.23
N ARG A 521 5.15 -3.23 -17.13
CA ARG A 521 3.97 -2.43 -16.79
C ARG A 521 2.99 -2.34 -17.95
N ALA A 522 1.78 -1.89 -17.64
CA ALA A 522 0.77 -1.58 -18.65
C ALA A 522 1.20 -0.36 -19.49
N ASN A 523 0.82 -0.37 -20.77
CA ASN A 523 1.10 0.72 -21.71
C ASN A 523 0.18 1.92 -21.45
N HIS A 524 -1.08 1.61 -21.19
CA HIS A 524 -2.11 2.61 -21.00
C HIS A 524 -2.43 2.70 -19.50
N PRO A 525 -2.34 3.88 -18.87
CA PRO A 525 -2.83 4.07 -17.52
C PRO A 525 -4.37 3.94 -17.49
N PRO A 526 -4.98 3.79 -16.30
CA PRO A 526 -6.43 3.89 -16.17
C PRO A 526 -6.91 5.23 -16.72
N SER A 527 -8.11 5.25 -17.30
CA SER A 527 -8.69 6.50 -17.80
C SER A 527 -8.83 7.53 -16.68
N PRO A 528 -8.55 8.82 -16.97
CA PRO A 528 -8.75 9.88 -16.00
C PRO A 528 -10.23 10.00 -15.63
N HIS A 529 -10.50 10.54 -14.44
CA HIS A 529 -11.87 10.78 -14.01
C HIS A 529 -12.64 11.61 -15.05
N PRO A 530 -13.88 11.22 -15.39
CA PRO A 530 -14.63 11.89 -16.46
C PRO A 530 -14.94 13.35 -16.14
N TYR A 531 -15.14 13.69 -14.86
CA TYR A 531 -15.54 15.03 -14.44
C TYR A 531 -14.68 15.55 -13.30
N ASP A 532 -14.25 16.82 -13.43
CA ASP A 532 -13.55 17.56 -12.39
C ASP A 532 -14.46 18.45 -11.54
N ASN A 533 -15.76 18.49 -11.84
CA ASN A 533 -16.69 19.34 -11.12
C ASN A 533 -16.93 18.84 -9.67
N PRO A 534 -17.20 19.75 -8.72
CA PRO A 534 -17.34 19.41 -7.31
C PRO A 534 -18.54 18.50 -7.04
N LEU A 535 -19.61 18.54 -7.85
CA LEU A 535 -20.82 17.74 -7.65
C LEU A 535 -20.58 16.24 -7.90
N HIS A 536 -19.94 15.89 -9.02
CA HIS A 536 -19.60 14.48 -9.32
C HIS A 536 -18.54 13.96 -8.35
N ARG A 537 -17.58 14.81 -7.95
CA ARG A 537 -16.59 14.45 -6.92
C ARG A 537 -17.26 14.23 -5.57
N PHE A 538 -18.20 15.08 -5.16
CA PHE A 538 -18.97 14.92 -3.93
C PHE A 538 -19.82 13.65 -3.95
N LEU A 539 -20.48 13.34 -5.08
CA LEU A 539 -21.17 12.07 -5.27
C LEU A 539 -20.20 10.88 -5.13
N GLY A 540 -18.99 10.97 -5.68
CA GLY A 540 -17.94 9.96 -5.49
C GLY A 540 -17.55 9.77 -4.02
N VAL A 541 -17.42 10.86 -3.25
CA VAL A 541 -17.15 10.81 -1.80
C VAL A 541 -18.30 10.17 -1.03
N LEU A 542 -19.55 10.54 -1.35
CA LEU A 542 -20.75 9.94 -0.75
C LEU A 542 -20.85 8.45 -1.07
N ARG A 543 -20.61 8.05 -2.33
CA ARG A 543 -20.57 6.65 -2.73
C ARG A 543 -19.50 5.91 -1.95
N HIS A 544 -18.27 6.42 -1.90
CA HIS A 544 -17.19 5.80 -1.11
C HIS A 544 -17.57 5.68 0.39
N LEU A 545 -18.27 6.65 0.97
CA LEU A 545 -18.77 6.53 2.35
C LEU A 545 -19.78 5.39 2.48
N GLY A 546 -20.80 5.34 1.60
CA GLY A 546 -21.79 4.27 1.56
C GLY A 546 -21.18 2.90 1.29
N THR A 547 -20.18 2.81 0.41
CA THR A 547 -19.49 1.57 0.05
C THR A 547 -18.87 0.89 1.26
N PHE A 548 -18.40 1.61 2.29
CA PHE A 548 -17.90 0.97 3.50
C PHE A 548 -18.99 0.15 4.23
N PHE A 549 -20.19 0.73 4.35
CA PHE A 549 -21.32 0.05 4.99
C PHE A 549 -21.77 -1.17 4.17
N ILE A 550 -21.83 -0.99 2.86
CA ILE A 550 -22.25 -2.00 1.90
C ILE A 550 -21.23 -3.14 1.87
N ASP A 551 -19.94 -2.83 1.71
CA ASP A 551 -18.87 -3.82 1.67
C ASP A 551 -18.84 -4.71 2.89
N THR A 552 -18.99 -4.10 4.06
CA THR A 552 -18.91 -4.85 5.31
C THR A 552 -20.12 -5.78 5.46
N SER A 553 -21.27 -5.36 4.93
CA SER A 553 -22.51 -6.13 4.95
C SER A 553 -22.56 -7.22 3.87
N GLU A 554 -22.02 -6.96 2.67
CA GLU A 554 -22.00 -7.93 1.56
C GLU A 554 -20.94 -9.02 1.71
N ARG A 555 -19.77 -8.71 2.30
CA ARG A 555 -18.73 -9.71 2.58
C ARG A 555 -19.23 -10.84 3.47
N ASN A 556 -20.14 -10.53 4.39
CA ASN A 556 -20.83 -11.51 5.22
C ASN A 556 -22.32 -11.16 5.31
N PRO A 557 -23.15 -11.64 4.37
CA PRO A 557 -24.56 -11.27 4.29
C PRO A 557 -25.34 -11.61 5.56
N MET A 558 -24.95 -12.66 6.31
CA MET A 558 -25.59 -12.98 7.59
C MET A 558 -25.38 -11.87 8.63
N VAL A 559 -24.14 -11.41 8.78
CA VAL A 559 -23.79 -10.30 9.69
C VAL A 559 -24.37 -8.98 9.15
N GLY A 560 -24.33 -8.77 7.84
CA GLY A 560 -24.92 -7.59 7.19
C GLY A 560 -26.42 -7.46 7.44
N THR A 561 -27.18 -8.55 7.30
CA THR A 561 -28.62 -8.56 7.58
C THR A 561 -28.90 -8.27 9.05
N LEU A 562 -28.14 -8.87 9.96
CA LEU A 562 -28.26 -8.59 11.39
C LEU A 562 -27.91 -7.14 11.72
N ALA A 563 -26.86 -6.59 11.10
CA ALA A 563 -26.46 -5.20 11.28
C ALA A 563 -27.52 -4.23 10.73
N MET A 564 -28.16 -4.57 9.60
CA MET A 564 -29.27 -3.79 9.05
C MET A 564 -30.51 -3.84 9.96
N ALA A 565 -30.85 -5.01 10.48
CA ALA A 565 -31.93 -5.15 11.47
C ALA A 565 -31.62 -4.33 12.74
N ALA A 566 -30.37 -4.33 13.20
CA ALA A 566 -29.92 -3.54 14.34
C ALA A 566 -29.94 -2.03 14.05
N TYR A 567 -29.60 -1.62 12.83
CA TYR A 567 -29.72 -0.25 12.35
C TYR A 567 -31.18 0.22 12.36
N LEU A 568 -32.09 -0.57 11.76
CA LEU A 568 -33.53 -0.28 11.76
C LEU A 568 -34.11 -0.27 13.17
N TYR A 569 -33.67 -1.17 14.05
CA TYR A 569 -34.06 -1.20 15.45
C TYR A 569 -33.59 0.06 16.19
N GLY A 570 -32.34 0.49 16.01
CA GLY A 570 -31.82 1.72 16.61
C GLY A 570 -32.60 2.96 16.18
N ALA A 571 -32.89 3.08 14.88
CA ALA A 571 -33.69 4.17 14.34
C ALA A 571 -35.12 4.12 14.87
N GLY A 572 -35.75 2.94 14.85
CA GLY A 572 -37.11 2.72 15.32
C GLY A 572 -37.27 2.97 16.82
N ALA A 573 -36.26 2.63 17.63
CA ALA A 573 -36.25 2.85 19.07
C ALA A 573 -36.32 4.35 19.43
N ILE A 574 -35.90 5.24 18.54
CA ILE A 574 -35.85 6.69 18.80
C ILE A 574 -36.96 7.42 18.06
N LEU A 575 -37.13 7.15 16.75
CA LEU A 575 -38.10 7.84 15.91
C LEU A 575 -39.53 7.37 16.17
N ALA A 576 -39.74 6.08 16.48
CA ALA A 576 -41.08 5.49 16.61
C ALA A 576 -41.15 4.33 17.63
N PRO A 577 -40.79 4.57 18.92
CA PRO A 577 -40.66 3.51 19.92
C PRO A 577 -41.94 2.69 20.13
N LYS A 578 -43.12 3.34 20.15
CA LYS A 578 -44.41 2.65 20.32
C LYS A 578 -44.76 1.74 19.15
N ALA A 579 -44.38 2.12 17.93
CA ALA A 579 -44.60 1.30 16.74
C ALA A 579 -43.67 0.08 16.75
N LEU A 580 -42.39 0.28 17.10
CA LEU A 580 -41.42 -0.79 17.27
C LEU A 580 -41.85 -1.77 18.37
N GLU A 581 -42.28 -1.26 19.53
CA GLU A 581 -42.80 -2.07 20.64
C GLU A 581 -44.01 -2.92 20.22
N SER A 582 -44.94 -2.36 19.45
CA SER A 582 -46.09 -3.11 18.90
C SER A 582 -45.64 -4.26 17.99
N VAL A 583 -44.65 -4.01 17.11
CA VAL A 583 -44.09 -5.04 16.22
C VAL A 583 -43.38 -6.13 17.02
N LEU A 584 -42.54 -5.75 17.99
CA LEU A 584 -41.79 -6.71 18.81
C LEU A 584 -42.69 -7.55 19.73
N ASN A 585 -43.77 -6.95 20.24
CA ASN A 585 -44.80 -7.68 21.00
C ASN A 585 -45.48 -8.75 20.13
N LYS A 586 -45.83 -8.41 18.88
CA LYS A 586 -46.38 -9.39 17.92
C LYS A 586 -45.41 -10.52 17.57
N LEU A 587 -44.10 -10.25 17.65
CA LEU A 587 -43.04 -11.24 17.41
C LEU A 587 -42.59 -11.98 18.68
N TYR A 588 -43.21 -11.71 19.84
CA TYR A 588 -42.83 -12.29 21.14
C TYR A 588 -41.36 -12.04 21.55
N LEU A 589 -40.78 -10.91 21.15
CA LEU A 589 -39.38 -10.54 21.42
C LEU A 589 -39.23 -9.61 22.64
N SER A 590 -39.70 -10.06 23.81
CA SER A 590 -39.73 -9.27 25.05
C SER A 590 -38.36 -8.70 25.48
N GLY A 591 -37.27 -9.43 25.21
CA GLY A 591 -35.90 -8.97 25.49
C GLY A 591 -35.43 -7.81 24.61
N LEU A 592 -35.97 -7.64 23.40
CA LEU A 592 -35.70 -6.46 22.56
C LEU A 592 -36.55 -5.26 22.98
N ILE A 593 -37.69 -5.48 23.64
CA ILE A 593 -38.54 -4.40 24.17
C ILE A 593 -37.83 -3.74 25.35
N SER A 594 -37.28 -4.52 26.28
CA SER A 594 -36.48 -4.00 27.39
C SER A 594 -35.19 -3.29 26.94
N GLY A 595 -34.73 -3.54 25.71
CA GLY A 595 -33.58 -2.87 25.09
C GLY A 595 -33.86 -1.47 24.54
N ILE A 596 -35.13 -1.05 24.38
CA ILE A 596 -35.48 0.26 23.78
C ILE A 596 -35.01 1.40 24.67
N GLU A 597 -35.31 1.36 25.96
CA GLU A 597 -34.93 2.43 26.90
C GLU A 597 -33.40 2.58 27.05
N PRO A 598 -32.61 1.49 27.24
CA PRO A 598 -31.14 1.57 27.19
C PRO A 598 -30.61 2.16 25.89
N THR A 599 -31.19 1.81 24.74
CA THR A 599 -30.79 2.33 23.41
C THR A 599 -31.03 3.83 23.32
N GLN A 600 -32.18 4.31 23.80
CA GLN A 600 -32.49 5.75 23.87
C GLN A 600 -31.54 6.49 24.83
N LYS A 601 -31.22 5.92 25.99
CA LYS A 601 -30.27 6.50 26.95
C LYS A 601 -28.86 6.59 26.36
N LEU A 602 -28.41 5.55 25.66
CA LEU A 602 -27.12 5.55 24.95
C LEU A 602 -27.10 6.61 23.85
N ALA A 603 -28.19 6.74 23.08
CA ALA A 603 -28.29 7.75 22.03
C ALA A 603 -28.19 9.17 22.58
N ARG A 604 -28.91 9.46 23.68
CA ARG A 604 -28.86 10.75 24.40
C ARG A 604 -27.49 11.07 25.00
N LEU A 605 -26.74 10.04 25.39
CA LEU A 605 -25.35 10.20 25.84
C LEU A 605 -24.45 10.64 24.67
N MET A 606 -24.76 10.21 23.45
CA MET A 606 -23.96 10.48 22.27
C MET A 606 -24.38 11.74 21.52
N ASN A 607 -25.66 12.13 21.53
CA ASN A 607 -26.21 13.25 20.77
C ASN A 607 -27.44 13.86 21.47
N HIS A 608 -27.89 15.04 21.03
CA HIS A 608 -29.02 15.77 21.63
C HIS A 608 -30.22 16.02 20.68
N GLY A 609 -30.08 15.80 19.38
CA GLY A 609 -31.18 15.92 18.41
C GLY A 609 -31.85 14.58 18.13
N THR A 610 -33.17 14.53 17.92
CA THR A 610 -33.89 13.25 17.72
C THR A 610 -33.41 12.47 16.48
N ILE A 611 -33.10 13.17 15.38
CA ILE A 611 -32.56 12.55 14.16
C ILE A 611 -31.10 12.13 14.37
N SER A 612 -30.30 12.96 15.05
CA SER A 612 -28.89 12.66 15.32
C SER A 612 -28.72 11.55 16.36
N GLU A 613 -29.60 11.47 17.35
CA GLU A 613 -29.77 10.36 18.29
C GLU A 613 -30.12 9.08 17.52
N ALA A 614 -31.14 9.14 16.64
CA ALA A 614 -31.55 8.00 15.82
C ALA A 614 -30.42 7.46 14.97
N ILE A 615 -29.71 8.33 14.25
CA ILE A 615 -28.56 7.95 13.43
C ILE A 615 -27.44 7.39 14.30
N SER A 616 -27.13 8.03 15.43
CA SER A 616 -26.05 7.59 16.33
C SER A 616 -26.31 6.21 16.91
N ALA A 617 -27.52 5.96 17.43
CA ALA A 617 -27.89 4.64 17.94
C ALA A 617 -27.87 3.58 16.83
N SER A 618 -28.42 3.90 15.65
CA SER A 618 -28.45 2.99 14.51
C SER A 618 -27.04 2.61 14.04
N VAL A 619 -26.16 3.60 13.90
CA VAL A 619 -24.76 3.39 13.51
C VAL A 619 -24.00 2.63 14.58
N THR A 620 -24.20 2.95 15.87
CA THR A 620 -23.52 2.27 16.98
C THR A 620 -23.92 0.80 17.06
N LEU A 621 -25.21 0.50 16.94
CA LEU A 621 -25.70 -0.88 16.92
C LEU A 621 -25.23 -1.63 15.67
N TRP A 622 -25.26 -0.99 14.50
CA TRP A 622 -24.73 -1.56 13.26
C TRP A 622 -23.23 -1.88 13.38
N GLN A 623 -22.43 -0.94 13.88
CA GLN A 623 -20.99 -1.11 14.12
C GLN A 623 -20.74 -2.21 15.15
N GLY A 624 -21.53 -2.27 16.22
CA GLY A 624 -21.46 -3.33 17.23
C GLY A 624 -21.70 -4.71 16.62
N MET A 625 -22.75 -4.88 15.81
CA MET A 625 -23.05 -6.17 15.16
C MET A 625 -21.95 -6.59 14.18
N ILE A 626 -21.38 -5.65 13.45
CA ILE A 626 -20.27 -5.91 12.53
C ILE A 626 -18.98 -6.25 13.26
N ALA A 627 -18.64 -5.48 14.28
CA ALA A 627 -17.46 -5.71 15.10
C ALA A 627 -17.55 -7.08 15.77
N VAL A 628 -18.71 -7.47 16.29
CA VAL A 628 -18.93 -8.81 16.86
C VAL A 628 -18.86 -9.90 15.78
N GLY A 629 -19.47 -9.69 14.61
CA GLY A 629 -19.44 -10.66 13.51
C GLY A 629 -18.05 -10.85 12.89
N ASN A 630 -17.17 -9.85 12.99
CA ASN A 630 -15.82 -9.86 12.46
C ASN A 630 -14.71 -9.54 13.47
N LEU A 631 -14.89 -10.00 14.70
CA LEU A 631 -14.12 -9.55 15.87
C LEU A 631 -12.61 -9.72 15.73
N ASP A 632 -12.16 -10.90 15.31
CA ASP A 632 -10.73 -11.16 15.03
C ASP A 632 -10.14 -10.21 13.99
N LYS A 633 -10.80 -10.01 12.84
CA LYS A 633 -10.30 -9.14 11.77
C LYS A 633 -10.27 -7.69 12.26
N PHE A 634 -11.31 -7.25 12.94
CA PHE A 634 -11.39 -5.92 13.53
C PHE A 634 -10.24 -5.68 14.52
N PHE A 635 -10.00 -6.60 15.45
CA PHE A 635 -8.90 -6.48 16.41
C PHE A 635 -7.54 -6.55 15.74
N VAL A 636 -7.32 -7.49 14.81
CA VAL A 636 -6.05 -7.61 14.07
C VAL A 636 -5.74 -6.33 13.32
N GLU A 637 -6.71 -5.80 12.56
CA GLU A 637 -6.53 -4.60 11.75
C GLU A 637 -6.34 -3.36 12.65
N ALA A 638 -7.21 -3.15 13.65
CA ALA A 638 -7.11 -2.00 14.55
C ALA A 638 -5.78 -1.99 15.32
N VAL A 639 -5.36 -3.13 15.87
CA VAL A 639 -4.12 -3.25 16.62
C VAL A 639 -2.90 -3.15 15.69
N SER A 640 -2.97 -3.71 14.47
CA SER A 640 -1.89 -3.57 13.49
C SER A 640 -1.68 -2.11 13.08
N ILE A 641 -2.77 -1.38 12.80
CA ILE A 641 -2.72 0.04 12.43
C ILE A 641 -2.11 0.85 13.58
N LEU A 642 -2.59 0.64 14.82
CA LEU A 642 -2.08 1.32 16.01
C LEU A 642 -0.63 0.99 16.34
N LYS A 643 -0.19 -0.25 16.08
CA LYS A 643 1.20 -0.68 16.25
C LYS A 643 2.13 -0.11 15.17
N GLU A 644 1.67 -0.04 13.92
CA GLU A 644 2.51 0.30 12.77
C GLU A 644 2.79 1.80 12.66
N ASP A 645 1.78 2.67 12.84
CA ASP A 645 1.94 4.13 12.75
C ASP A 645 1.10 4.90 13.79
N PRO A 646 1.37 4.75 15.10
CA PRO A 646 0.60 5.44 16.15
C PRO A 646 0.63 6.97 16.01
N ALA A 647 1.73 7.54 15.51
CA ALA A 647 1.86 8.98 15.28
C ALA A 647 0.94 9.48 14.15
N GLU A 648 0.84 8.74 13.05
CA GLU A 648 -0.03 9.09 11.92
C GLU A 648 -1.49 9.13 12.38
N ILE A 649 -1.92 8.09 13.11
CA ILE A 649 -3.28 8.02 13.65
C ILE A 649 -3.55 9.15 14.64
N ALA A 650 -2.60 9.46 15.52
CA ALA A 650 -2.73 10.56 16.47
C ALA A 650 -2.89 11.92 15.76
N ILE A 651 -2.11 12.16 14.70
CA ILE A 651 -2.21 13.38 13.88
C ILE A 651 -3.56 13.41 13.16
N ILE A 652 -3.97 12.32 12.50
CA ILE A 652 -5.27 12.23 11.81
C ILE A 652 -6.43 12.44 12.78
N ALA A 653 -6.37 11.84 13.97
CA ALA A 653 -7.40 12.00 15.01
C ALA A 653 -7.47 13.44 15.52
N ALA A 654 -6.32 14.09 15.74
CA ALA A 654 -6.27 15.50 16.14
C ALA A 654 -6.85 16.41 15.04
N LEU A 655 -6.48 16.17 13.77
CA LEU A 655 -7.03 16.90 12.63
C LEU A 655 -8.53 16.66 12.48
N ALA A 656 -8.99 15.41 12.64
CA ALA A 656 -10.40 15.05 12.60
C ALA A 656 -11.20 15.77 13.70
N LEU A 657 -10.72 15.75 14.94
CA LEU A 657 -11.36 16.46 16.05
C LEU A 657 -11.44 17.97 15.76
N SER A 658 -10.34 18.57 15.28
CA SER A 658 -10.29 20.00 14.97
C SER A 658 -11.25 20.40 13.83
N LEU A 659 -11.32 19.59 12.78
CA LEU A 659 -12.17 19.85 11.61
C LEU A 659 -13.65 19.59 11.92
N GLY A 660 -13.94 18.52 12.67
CA GLY A 660 -15.29 18.25 13.16
C GLY A 660 -15.81 19.37 14.04
N TYR A 661 -14.98 19.86 14.98
CA TYR A 661 -15.29 21.03 15.80
C TYR A 661 -15.48 22.30 14.96
N GLY A 662 -14.64 22.54 13.95
CA GLY A 662 -14.77 23.67 13.05
C GLY A 662 -16.06 23.64 12.22
N LEU A 663 -16.44 22.47 11.69
CA LEU A 663 -17.67 22.27 10.92
C LEU A 663 -18.93 22.50 11.77
N THR A 664 -18.96 21.98 13.00
CA THR A 664 -20.10 22.21 13.89
C THR A 664 -20.22 23.67 14.26
N LYS A 665 -19.11 24.39 14.48
CA LYS A 665 -19.14 25.86 14.69
C LYS A 665 -19.57 26.65 13.45
N ALA A 666 -19.22 26.20 12.25
CA ALA A 666 -19.55 26.89 11.01
C ALA A 666 -21.02 26.71 10.57
N ILE A 667 -21.68 25.61 10.97
CA ILE A 667 -23.07 25.30 10.61
C ILE A 667 -23.92 25.29 11.89
N PRO A 668 -24.61 26.40 12.24
CA PRO A 668 -25.37 26.50 13.48
C PRO A 668 -26.42 25.41 13.69
N ALA A 669 -27.07 24.96 12.61
CA ALA A 669 -28.02 23.84 12.65
C ALA A 669 -27.34 22.52 13.07
N LEU A 670 -26.10 22.29 12.61
CA LEU A 670 -25.31 21.11 12.97
C LEU A 670 -24.83 21.19 14.43
N GLN A 671 -24.47 22.39 14.91
CA GLN A 671 -24.14 22.59 16.33
C GLN A 671 -25.32 22.28 17.24
N GLN A 672 -26.53 22.73 16.86
CA GLN A 672 -27.76 22.46 17.61
C GLN A 672 -28.10 20.97 17.63
N GLU A 673 -27.89 20.24 16.53
CA GLU A 673 -28.15 18.80 16.47
C GLU A 673 -27.11 17.93 17.19
N MET A 674 -25.84 18.37 17.25
CA MET A 674 -24.74 17.59 17.83
C MET A 674 -24.42 17.94 19.29
N GLY A 675 -24.86 19.10 19.77
CA GLY A 675 -24.55 19.56 21.13
C GLY A 675 -23.12 20.05 21.29
N ASP A 676 -22.79 20.54 22.49
CA ASP A 676 -21.49 21.16 22.75
C ASP A 676 -20.35 20.14 22.98
N PHE A 677 -20.64 18.90 23.42
CA PHE A 677 -19.60 17.93 23.81
C PHE A 677 -19.91 16.44 23.58
N PRO A 678 -19.68 15.93 22.36
CA PRO A 678 -19.20 14.57 22.18
C PRO A 678 -17.94 14.54 21.29
N TYR A 679 -16.75 14.37 21.89
CA TYR A 679 -15.47 14.27 21.15
C TYR A 679 -15.50 13.16 20.07
N SER A 680 -16.26 12.08 20.32
CA SER A 680 -16.51 11.02 19.35
C SER A 680 -17.17 11.52 18.06
N ASN A 681 -18.05 12.52 18.17
CA ASN A 681 -18.84 12.99 17.04
C ASN A 681 -18.06 14.00 16.20
N TYR A 682 -17.23 14.83 16.85
CA TYR A 682 -16.25 15.65 16.13
C TYR A 682 -15.24 14.79 15.39
N ALA A 683 -14.73 13.73 16.03
CA ALA A 683 -13.84 12.78 15.36
C ALA A 683 -14.52 12.04 14.21
N ALA A 684 -15.81 11.68 14.34
CA ALA A 684 -16.56 11.01 13.27
C ALA A 684 -16.87 11.95 12.09
N LEU A 685 -17.34 13.17 12.34
CA LEU A 685 -17.58 14.19 11.30
C LEU A 685 -16.29 14.56 10.57
N GLY A 686 -15.22 14.78 11.33
CA GLY A 686 -13.95 15.22 10.78
C GLY A 686 -13.04 14.10 10.31
N GLY A 687 -13.36 12.82 10.57
CA GLY A 687 -12.46 11.68 10.36
C GLY A 687 -11.85 11.60 8.96
N LYS A 688 -12.69 11.68 7.92
CA LYS A 688 -12.22 11.72 6.53
C LYS A 688 -11.55 13.04 6.16
N GLY A 689 -12.04 14.16 6.70
CA GLY A 689 -11.41 15.47 6.48
C GLY A 689 -10.00 15.52 7.08
N GLY A 690 -9.80 14.95 8.26
CA GLY A 690 -8.51 14.85 8.94
C GLY A 690 -7.53 13.95 8.20
N ALA A 691 -8.00 12.80 7.68
CA ALA A 691 -7.19 11.93 6.82
C ALA A 691 -6.82 12.61 5.48
N ALA A 692 -7.78 13.27 4.83
CA ALA A 692 -7.55 14.00 3.59
C ALA A 692 -6.59 15.19 3.79
N LEU A 693 -6.72 15.93 4.90
CA LEU A 693 -5.79 17.01 5.26
C LEU A 693 -4.40 16.47 5.54
N TYR A 694 -4.28 15.37 6.29
CA TYR A 694 -3.01 14.72 6.53
C TYR A 694 -2.32 14.36 5.21
N ASP A 695 -3.04 13.71 4.30
CA ASP A 695 -2.51 13.30 3.00
C ASP A 695 -2.12 14.51 2.14
N THR A 696 -2.97 15.55 2.11
CA THR A 696 -2.71 16.82 1.41
C THR A 696 -1.44 17.52 1.92
N ILE A 697 -1.21 17.55 3.24
CA ILE A 697 -0.01 18.15 3.83
C ILE A 697 1.22 17.29 3.55
N MET A 698 1.09 15.97 3.66
CA MET A 698 2.21 15.05 3.43
C MET A 698 2.59 14.97 1.95
N HIS A 699 1.64 15.03 1.02
CA HIS A 699 1.88 14.83 -0.41
C HIS A 699 1.38 16.04 -1.22
N PRO A 700 1.99 17.23 -1.08
CA PRO A 700 1.49 18.45 -1.71
C PRO A 700 1.46 18.31 -3.25
N GLY A 701 0.26 18.36 -3.82
CA GLY A 701 0.00 18.04 -5.23
C GLY A 701 -1.20 18.78 -5.82
N ASP A 702 -1.85 18.18 -6.83
CA ASP A 702 -3.16 18.65 -7.32
C ASP A 702 -4.28 18.10 -6.44
N ASP A 703 -4.28 18.57 -5.18
CA ASP A 703 -5.15 18.09 -4.13
C ASP A 703 -6.57 18.63 -4.27
N TRP A 704 -7.53 18.06 -3.53
CA TRP A 704 -8.96 18.40 -3.64
C TRP A 704 -9.23 19.91 -3.52
N LEU A 705 -8.53 20.58 -2.60
CA LEU A 705 -8.65 22.01 -2.34
C LEU A 705 -8.15 22.82 -3.54
N LEU A 706 -6.94 22.49 -4.03
CA LEU A 706 -6.34 23.15 -5.18
C LEU A 706 -7.18 22.94 -6.45
N GLY A 707 -7.65 21.71 -6.68
CA GLY A 707 -8.55 21.38 -7.79
C GLY A 707 -9.86 22.16 -7.75
N THR A 708 -10.45 22.33 -6.56
CA THR A 708 -11.67 23.12 -6.38
C THR A 708 -11.43 24.60 -6.69
N CYS A 709 -10.35 25.18 -6.18
CA CYS A 709 -9.98 26.56 -6.49
C CYS A 709 -9.71 26.76 -7.99
N LYS A 710 -8.95 25.85 -8.63
CA LYS A 710 -8.71 25.85 -10.07
C LYS A 710 -10.01 25.78 -10.87
N TRP A 711 -10.96 24.94 -10.45
CA TRP A 711 -12.27 24.81 -11.10
C TRP A 711 -13.10 26.10 -11.00
N ILE A 712 -13.14 26.74 -9.83
CA ILE A 712 -13.81 28.04 -9.65
C ILE A 712 -13.19 29.08 -10.59
N CYS A 713 -11.86 29.21 -10.60
CA CYS A 713 -11.18 30.18 -11.45
C CYS A 713 -11.38 29.90 -12.95
N LYS A 714 -11.37 28.62 -13.39
CA LYS A 714 -11.66 28.23 -14.78
C LYS A 714 -13.10 28.59 -15.17
N THR A 715 -14.05 28.43 -14.25
CA THR A 715 -15.45 28.81 -14.47
C THR A 715 -15.58 30.33 -14.60
N CYS A 716 -14.96 31.10 -13.70
CA CYS A 716 -14.92 32.57 -13.80
C CYS A 716 -14.31 33.04 -15.12
N ILE A 717 -13.22 32.43 -15.59
CA ILE A 717 -12.59 32.78 -16.87
C ILE A 717 -13.45 32.39 -18.06
N THR A 718 -14.18 31.27 -17.99
CA THR A 718 -15.12 30.90 -19.06
C THR A 718 -16.24 31.93 -19.17
N VAL A 719 -16.76 32.43 -18.05
CA VAL A 719 -17.73 33.54 -18.02
C VAL A 719 -17.11 34.82 -18.58
N ALA A 720 -15.87 35.14 -18.20
CA ALA A 720 -15.15 36.29 -18.75
C ALA A 720 -14.94 36.18 -20.26
N LYS A 721 -14.63 34.99 -20.80
CA LYS A 721 -14.51 34.77 -22.25
C LYS A 721 -15.82 35.06 -22.97
N ILE A 722 -16.94 34.63 -22.40
CA ILE A 722 -18.26 34.83 -23.00
C ILE A 722 -18.64 36.31 -22.99
N GLY A 723 -18.47 37.00 -21.85
CA GLY A 723 -18.95 38.36 -21.65
C GLY A 723 -17.96 39.47 -22.00
N LEU A 724 -16.69 39.34 -21.60
CA LEU A 724 -15.68 40.40 -21.68
C LEU A 724 -14.77 40.30 -22.91
N ALA A 725 -14.52 39.10 -23.45
CA ALA A 725 -13.62 38.93 -24.60
C ALA A 725 -14.00 39.78 -25.82
N PRO A 726 -15.30 39.94 -26.20
CA PRO A 726 -15.66 40.78 -27.34
C PRO A 726 -15.24 42.25 -27.17
N PHE A 727 -15.30 42.78 -25.96
CA PHE A 727 -14.89 44.16 -25.65
C PHE A 727 -13.36 44.31 -25.63
N VAL A 728 -12.64 43.30 -25.15
CA VAL A 728 -11.17 43.29 -25.20
C VAL A 728 -10.68 43.14 -26.65
N GLU A 729 -11.33 42.30 -27.45
CA GLU A 729 -11.01 42.13 -28.87
C GLU A 729 -11.33 43.40 -29.68
N TRP A 730 -12.42 44.09 -29.33
CA TRP A 730 -12.75 45.41 -29.87
C TRP A 730 -11.64 46.44 -29.63
N TYR A 731 -11.07 46.45 -28.41
CA TYR A 731 -9.95 47.32 -28.07
C TYR A 731 -8.70 47.04 -28.93
N PHE A 732 -8.41 45.78 -29.26
CA PHE A 732 -7.22 45.41 -30.04
C PHE A 732 -7.40 45.51 -31.56
N TYR A 733 -8.59 45.21 -32.11
CA TYR A 733 -8.80 45.03 -33.56
C TYR A 733 -9.97 45.85 -34.14
N GLY A 734 -10.57 46.74 -33.36
CA GLY A 734 -11.67 47.59 -33.82
C GLY A 734 -13.02 46.87 -33.93
N TYR A 735 -14.06 47.57 -34.40
CA TYR A 735 -15.46 47.10 -34.27
C TYR A 735 -15.79 45.92 -35.21
N HIS A 736 -15.44 46.03 -36.50
CA HIS A 736 -15.77 44.99 -37.48
C HIS A 736 -14.89 43.75 -37.32
N ASP A 737 -13.57 43.93 -37.25
CA ASP A 737 -12.64 42.80 -37.18
C ASP A 737 -12.50 42.26 -35.75
N GLY A 738 -12.72 43.06 -34.70
CA GLY A 738 -12.63 42.62 -33.30
C GLY A 738 -13.98 42.28 -32.65
N PHE A 739 -14.86 43.27 -32.45
CA PHE A 739 -16.10 43.09 -31.66
C PHE A 739 -17.04 42.03 -32.26
N ILE A 740 -17.31 42.10 -33.57
CA ILE A 740 -18.22 41.16 -34.26
C ILE A 740 -17.65 39.73 -34.28
N ASN A 741 -16.34 39.59 -34.52
CA ASN A 741 -15.67 38.28 -34.50
C ASN A 741 -15.60 37.72 -33.08
N GLY A 742 -15.34 38.57 -32.08
CA GLY A 742 -15.42 38.22 -30.66
C GLY A 742 -16.81 37.73 -30.25
N LEU A 743 -17.88 38.37 -30.70
CA LEU A 743 -19.26 37.91 -30.48
C LEU A 743 -19.53 36.53 -31.11
N LYS A 744 -19.03 36.28 -32.33
CA LYS A 744 -19.15 34.95 -32.97
C LYS A 744 -18.38 33.86 -32.20
N LYS A 745 -17.20 34.19 -31.66
CA LYS A 745 -16.43 33.29 -30.78
C LYS A 745 -17.16 33.01 -29.48
N SER A 746 -17.68 34.04 -28.82
CA SER A 746 -18.51 33.90 -27.63
C SER A 746 -19.73 33.02 -27.89
N GLY A 747 -20.41 33.19 -29.03
CA GLY A 747 -21.53 32.33 -29.43
C GLY A 747 -21.13 30.85 -29.58
N THR A 748 -20.01 30.58 -30.24
CA THR A 748 -19.48 29.21 -30.39
C THR A 748 -19.09 28.61 -29.05
N GLN A 749 -18.49 29.41 -28.15
CA GLN A 749 -18.12 29.00 -26.80
C GLN A 749 -19.36 28.75 -25.91
N ILE A 750 -20.43 29.54 -26.05
CA ILE A 750 -21.72 29.32 -25.37
C ILE A 750 -22.31 27.97 -25.80
N ILE A 751 -22.35 27.67 -27.11
CA ILE A 751 -22.88 26.39 -27.61
C ILE A 751 -22.06 25.22 -27.05
N LYS A 752 -20.72 25.32 -27.10
CA LYS A 752 -19.82 24.28 -26.56
C LYS A 752 -20.02 24.09 -25.05
N THR A 753 -20.07 25.18 -24.29
CA THR A 753 -20.22 25.14 -22.82
C THR A 753 -21.61 24.66 -22.41
N GLY A 754 -22.66 25.08 -23.13
CA GLY A 754 -24.02 24.58 -22.95
C GLY A 754 -24.14 23.09 -23.23
N LYS A 755 -23.52 22.60 -24.30
CA LYS A 755 -23.41 21.16 -24.63
C LYS A 755 -22.77 20.37 -23.49
N GLN A 756 -21.62 20.84 -22.99
CA GLN A 756 -20.89 20.23 -21.87
C GLN A 756 -21.68 20.25 -20.56
N PHE A 757 -22.37 21.37 -20.26
CA PHE A 757 -23.21 21.49 -19.08
C PHE A 757 -24.40 20.55 -19.12
N ILE A 758 -25.13 20.47 -20.24
CA ILE A 758 -26.27 19.56 -20.41
C ILE A 758 -25.82 18.11 -20.28
N ALA A 759 -24.72 17.72 -20.94
CA ALA A 759 -24.18 16.37 -20.84
C ALA A 759 -23.76 16.02 -19.41
N ALA A 760 -23.07 16.93 -18.71
CA ALA A 760 -22.67 16.71 -17.32
C ALA A 760 -23.88 16.66 -16.37
N ALA A 761 -24.92 17.47 -16.58
CA ALA A 761 -26.14 17.44 -15.76
C ALA A 761 -26.93 16.14 -15.97
N PHE A 762 -27.05 15.69 -17.22
CA PHE A 762 -27.74 14.43 -17.51
C PHE A 762 -26.93 13.22 -17.04
N ASP A 763 -25.60 13.22 -17.20
CA ASP A 763 -24.74 12.18 -16.62
C ASP A 763 -24.86 12.16 -15.09
N PHE A 764 -24.92 13.31 -14.43
CA PHE A 764 -25.13 13.38 -12.99
C PHE A 764 -26.43 12.69 -12.57
N CYS A 765 -27.54 12.95 -13.28
CA CYS A 765 -28.82 12.29 -13.04
C CYS A 765 -28.73 10.77 -13.26
N LEU A 766 -28.07 10.32 -14.34
CA LEU A 766 -27.84 8.90 -14.60
C LEU A 766 -26.93 8.26 -13.53
N ALA A 767 -25.88 8.96 -13.09
CA ALA A 767 -24.99 8.52 -12.03
C ALA A 767 -25.74 8.37 -10.70
N ILE A 768 -26.64 9.30 -10.37
CA ILE A 768 -27.56 9.17 -9.23
C ILE A 768 -28.46 7.95 -9.40
N LEU A 769 -29.00 7.69 -10.59
CA LEU A 769 -29.84 6.53 -10.86
C LEU A 769 -29.09 5.20 -10.65
N THR A 770 -27.76 5.16 -10.83
CA THR A 770 -26.97 3.96 -10.51
C THR A 770 -26.90 3.67 -9.00
N VAL A 771 -27.08 4.66 -8.14
CA VAL A 771 -26.99 4.49 -6.68
C VAL A 771 -28.06 3.55 -6.11
N PRO A 772 -29.37 3.74 -6.35
CA PRO A 772 -30.37 2.80 -5.88
C PRO A 772 -30.20 1.41 -6.55
N LEU A 773 -29.70 1.34 -7.78
CA LEU A 773 -29.50 0.08 -8.50
C LEU A 773 -28.31 -0.73 -7.98
N ILE A 774 -27.19 -0.10 -7.64
CA ILE A 774 -25.99 -0.80 -7.16
C ILE A 774 -26.03 -0.86 -5.64
N GLU A 775 -25.92 0.28 -4.97
CA GLU A 775 -25.80 0.39 -3.52
C GLU A 775 -27.12 0.09 -2.78
N GLY A 776 -28.24 0.64 -3.27
CA GLY A 776 -29.55 0.46 -2.63
C GLY A 776 -30.05 -0.98 -2.72
N SER A 777 -30.00 -1.57 -3.91
CA SER A 777 -30.41 -2.96 -4.12
C SER A 777 -29.54 -3.94 -3.35
N ALA A 778 -28.23 -3.67 -3.26
CA ALA A 778 -27.33 -4.48 -2.47
C ALA A 778 -27.72 -4.49 -0.99
N LEU A 779 -27.90 -3.31 -0.41
CA LEU A 779 -28.14 -3.13 1.02
C LEU A 779 -29.52 -3.63 1.46
N PHE A 780 -30.57 -3.37 0.67
CA PHE A 780 -31.96 -3.61 1.06
C PHE A 780 -32.58 -4.88 0.48
N ILE A 781 -32.00 -5.45 -0.57
CA ILE A 781 -32.54 -6.65 -1.22
C ILE A 781 -31.55 -7.81 -1.12
N HIS A 782 -30.36 -7.64 -1.72
CA HIS A 782 -29.38 -8.73 -1.85
C HIS A 782 -28.84 -9.20 -0.50
N VAL A 783 -28.37 -8.28 0.35
CA VAL A 783 -27.84 -8.62 1.68
C VAL A 783 -28.90 -9.30 2.54
N PRO A 784 -30.12 -8.73 2.75
CA PRO A 784 -31.20 -9.39 3.49
C PRO A 784 -31.54 -10.78 2.94
N PHE A 785 -31.72 -10.90 1.62
CA PHE A 785 -32.06 -12.17 0.98
C PHE A 785 -30.96 -13.22 1.18
N ARG A 786 -29.70 -12.89 0.86
CA ARG A 786 -28.57 -13.81 1.07
C ARG A 786 -28.32 -14.11 2.54
N GLY A 787 -28.52 -13.17 3.44
CA GLY A 787 -28.36 -13.35 4.88
C GLY A 787 -29.39 -14.30 5.47
N ILE A 788 -30.68 -14.08 5.20
CA ILE A 788 -31.76 -14.95 5.67
C ILE A 788 -31.61 -16.36 5.10
N THR A 789 -31.36 -16.49 3.80
CA THR A 789 -31.15 -17.79 3.15
C THR A 789 -29.91 -18.49 3.70
N ASN A 790 -28.83 -17.77 3.99
CA ASN A 790 -27.65 -18.34 4.65
C ASN A 790 -27.93 -18.83 6.07
N ILE A 791 -28.69 -18.09 6.88
CA ILE A 791 -29.09 -18.51 8.24
C ILE A 791 -29.90 -19.80 8.17
N LEU A 792 -30.98 -19.81 7.36
CA LEU A 792 -31.83 -20.98 7.19
C LEU A 792 -31.03 -22.18 6.71
N ARG A 793 -30.16 -21.98 5.71
CA ARG A 793 -29.32 -23.04 5.14
C ARG A 793 -28.34 -23.59 6.18
N LYS A 794 -27.69 -22.72 6.96
CA LYS A 794 -26.76 -23.14 8.01
C LYS A 794 -27.47 -23.89 9.12
N PHE A 795 -28.67 -23.46 9.50
CA PHE A 795 -29.51 -24.17 10.45
C PHE A 795 -29.85 -25.58 9.94
N LEU A 796 -30.31 -25.71 8.69
CA LEU A 796 -30.56 -27.01 8.06
C LEU A 796 -29.29 -27.86 7.93
N ALA A 797 -28.14 -27.24 7.62
CA ALA A 797 -26.86 -27.95 7.54
C ALA A 797 -26.37 -28.49 8.89
N ILE A 798 -26.59 -27.73 9.97
CA ILE A 798 -26.31 -28.14 11.35
C ILE A 798 -27.21 -29.31 11.74
N LEU A 799 -28.52 -29.20 11.50
CA LEU A 799 -29.45 -30.30 11.72
C LEU A 799 -29.17 -31.50 10.81
N GLY A 800 -28.52 -31.31 9.66
CA GLY A 800 -28.21 -32.38 8.74
C GLY A 800 -26.95 -33.19 9.06
N ASN A 801 -26.06 -32.68 9.92
CA ASN A 801 -24.75 -33.28 10.19
C ASN A 801 -24.36 -33.10 11.66
N ILE A 802 -25.14 -33.69 12.56
CA ILE A 802 -24.92 -33.61 14.02
C ILE A 802 -23.65 -34.36 14.42
N GLY A 803 -23.36 -35.50 13.81
CA GLY A 803 -22.16 -36.29 14.12
C GLY A 803 -20.87 -35.49 13.88
N VAL A 804 -20.83 -34.69 12.81
CA VAL A 804 -19.69 -33.80 12.49
C VAL A 804 -19.48 -32.73 13.57
N ILE A 805 -20.56 -32.21 14.16
CA ILE A 805 -20.48 -31.25 15.26
C ILE A 805 -19.98 -31.92 16.54
N GLY A 806 -20.46 -33.14 16.82
CA GLY A 806 -19.96 -33.96 17.92
C GLY A 806 -18.46 -34.19 17.84
N GLN A 807 -17.98 -34.62 16.66
CA GLN A 807 -16.56 -34.83 16.40
C GLN A 807 -15.73 -33.54 16.57
N LEU A 808 -16.22 -32.40 16.07
CA LEU A 808 -15.54 -31.12 16.26
C LEU A 808 -15.39 -30.74 17.74
N LEU A 809 -16.42 -30.98 18.56
CA LEU A 809 -16.36 -30.68 19.99
C LEU A 809 -15.37 -31.60 20.72
N ILE A 810 -15.28 -32.87 20.32
CA ILE A 810 -14.26 -33.81 20.82
C ILE A 810 -12.86 -33.31 20.44
N GLU A 811 -12.63 -32.94 19.19
CA GLU A 811 -11.34 -32.39 18.73
C GLU A 811 -10.94 -31.13 19.51
N ILE A 812 -11.90 -30.25 19.82
CA ILE A 812 -11.68 -29.06 20.66
C ILE A 812 -11.34 -29.47 22.10
N ALA A 813 -11.96 -30.52 22.64
CA ALA A 813 -11.70 -31.00 23.99
C ALA A 813 -10.32 -31.68 24.12
N GLU A 814 -9.91 -32.44 23.11
CA GLU A 814 -8.64 -33.17 23.02
C GLU A 814 -7.44 -32.28 22.69
N ARG A 815 -7.65 -30.96 22.52
CA ARG A 815 -6.57 -30.00 22.26
C ARG A 815 -5.41 -30.20 23.25
N PRO A 816 -4.14 -30.16 22.80
CA PRO A 816 -2.99 -30.44 23.65
C PRO A 816 -2.97 -29.52 24.88
N SER A 817 -2.68 -30.08 26.07
CA SER A 817 -2.63 -29.36 27.34
C SER A 817 -1.34 -28.55 27.47
N LEU A 818 -1.19 -27.51 26.66
CA LEU A 818 0.15 -26.94 26.46
C LEU A 818 0.60 -25.93 27.52
N ASN A 819 -0.27 -25.23 28.26
CA ASN A 819 0.20 -24.08 29.02
C ASN A 819 -0.23 -24.12 30.48
N ASN A 820 0.77 -24.16 31.38
CA ASN A 820 0.62 -23.61 32.72
C ASN A 820 0.67 -22.07 32.58
N PHE A 821 -0.50 -21.45 32.35
CA PHE A 821 -0.59 -20.00 32.11
C PHE A 821 -0.06 -19.16 33.28
N ILE A 822 0.02 -19.75 34.48
CA ILE A 822 0.53 -19.10 35.70
C ILE A 822 2.06 -19.20 35.78
N ALA A 823 2.66 -20.35 35.43
CA ALA A 823 4.11 -20.55 35.53
C ALA A 823 4.94 -19.60 34.65
N GLU A 824 4.35 -19.09 33.58
CA GLU A 824 4.98 -18.11 32.67
C GLU A 824 4.73 -16.64 33.07
N PHE A 825 4.05 -16.38 34.19
CA PHE A 825 3.86 -15.02 34.67
C PHE A 825 5.17 -14.44 35.20
N GLN A 826 5.55 -13.29 34.66
CA GLN A 826 6.69 -12.50 35.13
C GLN A 826 6.22 -11.05 35.28
N PHE A 827 6.64 -10.39 36.34
CA PHE A 827 6.45 -8.94 36.48
C PHE A 827 7.18 -8.22 35.33
N SER A 828 6.62 -7.08 34.90
CA SER A 828 7.21 -6.28 33.82
C SER A 828 8.67 -5.92 34.09
N THR A 829 9.57 -6.15 33.13
CA THR A 829 11.00 -5.77 33.25
C THR A 829 11.22 -4.25 33.22
N LEU A 830 10.16 -3.44 33.10
CA LEU A 830 10.18 -1.98 33.10
C LEU A 830 10.05 -1.34 34.50
N TYR A 831 9.90 -2.13 35.57
CA TYR A 831 9.93 -1.60 36.93
C TYR A 831 11.28 -0.94 37.23
N GLY A 832 11.22 0.17 37.95
CA GLY A 832 12.39 0.93 38.37
C GLY A 832 12.39 2.37 37.88
N PHE A 833 13.35 3.12 38.41
CA PHE A 833 13.57 4.53 38.08
C PHE A 833 14.80 4.66 37.20
N SER A 834 14.72 5.50 36.17
CA SER A 834 15.89 5.86 35.36
C SER A 834 16.42 7.21 35.82
N SER A 835 17.73 7.44 35.68
CA SER A 835 18.32 8.75 35.96
C SER A 835 17.64 9.83 35.10
N PRO A 836 17.14 10.93 35.70
CA PRO A 836 16.61 12.06 34.94
C PRO A 836 17.72 12.93 34.33
N ILE A 837 18.97 12.75 34.78
CA ILE A 837 20.13 13.54 34.36
C ILE A 837 20.80 12.84 33.18
N GLN A 838 20.88 13.53 32.05
CA GLN A 838 21.57 13.06 30.85
C GLN A 838 22.19 14.23 30.09
N HIS A 839 23.28 14.00 29.38
CA HIS A 839 23.82 14.99 28.45
C HIS A 839 22.91 15.07 27.21
N CYS A 840 22.20 16.19 27.05
CA CYS A 840 21.17 16.39 26.03
C CYS A 840 21.54 17.43 24.97
N SER A 841 22.50 18.32 25.26
CA SER A 841 22.92 19.39 24.35
C SER A 841 24.35 19.80 24.66
N ASP A 842 25.12 20.11 23.62
CA ASP A 842 26.46 20.68 23.74
C ASP A 842 26.44 22.11 24.31
N SER A 843 25.29 22.80 24.23
CA SER A 843 25.09 24.10 24.88
C SER A 843 24.79 23.91 26.38
N PRO A 844 25.61 24.46 27.29
CA PRO A 844 25.45 24.24 28.73
C PRO A 844 24.12 24.78 29.26
N PHE A 845 23.66 25.93 28.76
CA PHE A 845 22.37 26.52 29.14
C PHE A 845 21.19 25.63 28.73
N LEU A 846 21.15 25.20 27.46
CA LEU A 846 20.09 24.30 26.96
C LEU A 846 20.14 22.94 27.67
N ASN A 847 21.34 22.42 27.96
CA ASN A 847 21.50 21.17 28.69
C ASN A 847 20.97 21.28 30.13
N ILE A 848 21.20 22.42 30.81
CA ILE A 848 20.63 22.69 32.14
C ILE A 848 19.11 22.78 32.06
N VAL A 849 18.56 23.60 31.16
CA VAL A 849 17.09 23.77 31.02
C VAL A 849 16.40 22.45 30.73
N ILE A 850 16.92 21.66 29.79
CA ILE A 850 16.36 20.33 29.47
C ILE A 850 16.44 19.41 30.68
N ASN A 851 17.57 19.36 31.38
CA ASN A 851 17.69 18.53 32.58
C ASN A 851 16.79 19.02 33.72
N THR A 852 16.55 20.33 33.89
CA THR A 852 15.61 20.87 34.88
C THR A 852 14.18 20.42 34.57
N VAL A 853 13.74 20.52 33.31
CA VAL A 853 12.42 20.02 32.89
C VAL A 853 12.33 18.51 33.11
N ARG A 854 13.38 17.75 32.76
CA ARG A 854 13.42 16.30 32.97
C ARG A 854 13.35 15.93 34.46
N VAL A 855 14.06 16.63 35.33
CA VAL A 855 14.03 16.42 36.79
C VAL A 855 12.65 16.76 37.38
N LEU A 856 11.95 17.77 36.85
CA LEU A 856 10.59 18.10 37.31
C LEU A 856 9.52 17.16 36.77
N SER A 857 9.65 16.69 35.53
CA SER A 857 8.58 15.94 34.85
C SER A 857 8.76 14.42 34.89
N ILE A 858 9.99 13.89 34.82
CA ILE A 858 10.23 12.44 34.72
C ILE A 858 9.93 11.70 36.03
N PRO A 859 10.37 12.14 37.22
CA PRO A 859 10.07 11.44 38.47
C PRO A 859 8.57 11.23 38.74
N PRO A 860 7.67 12.24 38.61
CA PRO A 860 6.24 12.00 38.82
C PRO A 860 5.64 11.08 37.76
N LEU A 861 6.07 11.16 36.50
CA LEU A 861 5.66 10.22 35.45
C LEU A 861 6.13 8.78 35.76
N GLN A 862 7.36 8.60 36.24
CA GLN A 862 7.89 7.29 36.63
C GLN A 862 7.21 6.75 37.89
N LEU A 863 6.81 7.62 38.81
CA LEU A 863 6.01 7.24 39.97
C LEU A 863 4.63 6.73 39.53
N ILE A 864 3.92 7.46 38.65
CA ILE A 864 2.64 6.99 38.06
C ILE A 864 2.85 5.67 37.31
N LYS A 865 3.93 5.55 36.52
CA LYS A 865 4.27 4.32 35.80
C LYS A 865 4.44 3.13 36.76
N ASN A 866 5.27 3.28 37.79
CA ASN A 866 5.64 2.20 38.70
C ASN A 866 4.55 1.88 39.74
N ALA A 867 3.73 2.85 40.15
CA ALA A 867 2.73 2.68 41.20
C ALA A 867 1.31 2.40 40.69
N LEU A 868 0.95 2.88 39.49
CA LEU A 868 -0.40 2.73 38.94
C LEU A 868 -0.42 1.90 37.66
N ILE A 869 0.36 2.31 36.65
CA ILE A 869 0.22 1.74 35.29
C ILE A 869 0.72 0.29 35.24
N LEU A 870 1.97 0.04 35.66
CA LEU A 870 2.56 -1.31 35.61
C LEU A 870 1.83 -2.31 36.53
N PRO A 871 1.49 -1.96 37.80
CA PRO A 871 0.73 -2.87 38.66
C PRO A 871 -0.67 -3.21 38.11
N LEU A 872 -1.36 -2.24 37.49
CA LEU A 872 -2.66 -2.49 36.85
C LEU A 872 -2.53 -3.47 35.67
N ILE A 873 -1.52 -3.27 34.82
CA ILE A 873 -1.26 -4.15 33.68
C ILE A 873 -0.92 -5.57 34.16
N ASP A 874 -0.05 -5.68 35.17
CA ASP A 874 0.35 -6.97 35.74
C ASP A 874 -0.82 -7.67 36.42
N ALA A 875 -1.67 -6.94 37.15
CA ALA A 875 -2.88 -7.49 37.78
C ALA A 875 -3.90 -7.97 36.74
N LEU A 876 -4.10 -7.23 35.65
CA LEU A 876 -4.96 -7.66 34.54
C LEU A 876 -4.39 -8.90 33.83
N SER A 877 -3.08 -8.93 33.59
CA SER A 877 -2.38 -10.07 33.00
C SER A 877 -2.51 -11.32 33.88
N LEU A 878 -2.27 -11.19 35.18
CA LEU A 878 -2.43 -12.26 36.17
C LEU A 878 -3.89 -12.73 36.23
N GLY A 879 -4.84 -11.80 36.31
CA GLY A 879 -6.27 -12.10 36.33
C GLY A 879 -6.72 -12.89 35.10
N LEU A 880 -6.30 -12.47 33.91
CA LEU A 880 -6.60 -13.17 32.65
C LEU A 880 -5.99 -14.57 32.62
N ARG A 881 -4.74 -14.74 33.08
CA ARG A 881 -4.07 -16.04 33.17
C ARG A 881 -4.78 -16.98 34.16
N ILE A 882 -5.21 -16.48 35.31
CA ILE A 882 -6.00 -17.24 36.29
C ILE A 882 -7.34 -17.67 35.66
N SER A 883 -8.06 -16.76 35.02
CA SER A 883 -9.32 -17.07 34.35
C SER A 883 -9.14 -18.15 33.27
N LEU A 884 -8.10 -18.05 32.43
CA LEU A 884 -7.81 -19.06 31.42
C LEU A 884 -7.44 -20.42 32.02
N THR A 885 -6.72 -20.43 33.14
CA THR A 885 -6.36 -21.65 33.87
C THR A 885 -7.59 -22.39 34.40
N ILE A 886 -8.63 -21.65 34.82
CA ILE A 886 -9.90 -22.21 35.29
C ILE A 886 -10.82 -22.61 34.12
N ILE A 887 -10.96 -21.75 33.11
CA ILE A 887 -11.88 -21.97 31.97
C ILE A 887 -11.42 -23.14 31.09
N ASN A 888 -10.11 -23.36 30.94
CA ASN A 888 -9.58 -24.41 30.08
C ASN A 888 -10.05 -25.83 30.47
N PRO A 889 -9.88 -26.33 31.71
CA PRO A 889 -10.39 -27.65 32.09
C PRO A 889 -11.91 -27.74 32.04
N VAL A 890 -12.63 -26.70 32.48
CA VAL A 890 -14.11 -26.68 32.47
C VAL A 890 -14.64 -26.81 31.04
N SER A 891 -14.11 -26.01 30.11
CA SER A 891 -14.52 -26.07 28.70
C SER A 891 -14.18 -27.41 28.05
N ARG A 892 -13.04 -28.05 28.39
CA ARG A 892 -12.71 -29.39 27.88
C ARG A 892 -13.74 -30.42 28.32
N ILE A 893 -14.11 -30.43 29.61
CA ILE A 893 -15.10 -31.38 30.13
C ILE A 893 -16.44 -31.18 29.44
N VAL A 894 -16.91 -29.93 29.34
CA VAL A 894 -18.19 -29.60 28.70
C VAL A 894 -18.18 -30.02 27.21
N PHE A 895 -17.13 -29.68 26.46
CA PHE A 895 -17.04 -30.04 25.05
C PHE A 895 -16.87 -31.54 24.84
N TYR A 896 -16.12 -32.24 25.68
CA TYR A 896 -15.96 -33.68 25.58
C TYR A 896 -17.29 -34.40 25.81
N LEU A 897 -17.99 -34.10 26.92
CA LEU A 897 -19.28 -34.71 27.24
C LEU A 897 -20.36 -34.42 26.19
N THR A 898 -20.43 -33.16 25.73
CA THR A 898 -21.39 -32.78 24.68
C THR A 898 -21.02 -33.42 23.34
N GLY A 899 -19.73 -33.47 23.03
CA GLY A 899 -19.21 -34.01 21.79
C GLY A 899 -19.41 -35.52 21.68
N THR A 900 -19.14 -36.29 22.73
CA THR A 900 -19.38 -37.74 22.75
C THR A 900 -20.86 -38.06 22.59
N GLY A 901 -21.74 -37.36 23.32
CA GLY A 901 -23.19 -37.54 23.18
C GLY A 901 -23.70 -37.27 21.75
N LEU A 902 -23.24 -36.19 21.13
CA LEU A 902 -23.62 -35.87 19.74
C LEU A 902 -23.00 -36.81 18.72
N ASN A 903 -21.78 -37.31 18.96
CA ASN A 903 -21.10 -38.23 18.06
C ASN A 903 -21.72 -39.64 18.08
N GLU A 904 -22.25 -40.10 19.22
CA GLU A 904 -22.95 -41.38 19.30
C GLU A 904 -24.36 -41.33 18.69
N ILE A 905 -25.09 -40.22 18.87
CA ILE A 905 -26.44 -40.03 18.31
C ILE A 905 -26.36 -39.67 16.82
N GLY A 906 -25.32 -38.96 16.41
CA GLY A 906 -25.11 -38.40 15.08
C GLY A 906 -25.34 -39.39 13.94
N PRO A 907 -24.71 -40.58 13.91
CA PRO A 907 -24.87 -41.55 12.82
C PRO A 907 -26.32 -41.99 12.59
N TYR A 908 -27.13 -42.10 13.64
CA TYR A 908 -28.55 -42.47 13.51
C TYR A 908 -29.38 -41.31 12.97
N TRP A 909 -29.12 -40.10 13.45
CA TRP A 909 -29.82 -38.90 13.02
C TRP A 909 -29.43 -38.49 11.59
N ASP A 910 -28.14 -38.41 11.29
CA ASP A 910 -27.57 -37.95 10.02
C ASP A 910 -28.01 -38.84 8.84
N ASN A 911 -28.16 -40.15 9.08
CA ASN A 911 -28.65 -41.11 8.08
C ASN A 911 -30.18 -41.19 7.97
N SER A 912 -30.93 -40.52 8.85
CA SER A 912 -32.39 -40.49 8.83
C SER A 912 -32.92 -39.08 8.51
N MET A 913 -33.37 -38.34 9.52
CA MET A 913 -33.89 -36.98 9.37
C MET A 913 -32.81 -35.99 8.90
N GLY A 914 -31.55 -36.22 9.27
CA GLY A 914 -30.42 -35.41 8.84
C GLY A 914 -30.22 -35.41 7.32
N MET A 915 -30.50 -36.53 6.64
CA MET A 915 -30.43 -36.61 5.17
C MET A 915 -31.45 -35.66 4.51
N LEU A 916 -32.68 -35.59 5.02
CA LEU A 916 -33.71 -34.67 4.54
C LEU A 916 -33.28 -33.22 4.74
N PHE A 917 -32.72 -32.88 5.90
CA PHE A 917 -32.21 -31.53 6.16
C PHE A 917 -31.03 -31.16 5.24
N ARG A 918 -30.09 -32.08 4.99
CA ARG A 918 -28.95 -31.87 4.09
C ARG A 918 -29.37 -31.66 2.63
N ILE A 919 -30.33 -32.46 2.15
CA ILE A 919 -30.90 -32.31 0.80
C ILE A 919 -31.64 -30.98 0.72
N SER A 920 -32.48 -30.66 1.70
CA SER A 920 -33.24 -29.41 1.76
C SER A 920 -32.31 -28.19 1.76
N ALA A 921 -31.20 -28.22 2.52
CA ALA A 921 -30.19 -27.18 2.50
C ALA A 921 -29.59 -26.99 1.10
N SER A 922 -29.29 -28.09 0.40
CA SER A 922 -28.70 -28.06 -0.94
C SER A 922 -29.67 -27.54 -2.01
N VAL A 923 -30.92 -28.02 -1.99
CA VAL A 923 -31.99 -27.55 -2.89
C VAL A 923 -32.29 -26.07 -2.65
N MET A 924 -32.44 -25.66 -1.39
CA MET A 924 -32.67 -24.25 -1.05
C MET A 924 -31.52 -23.37 -1.51
N THR A 925 -30.27 -23.82 -1.34
CA THR A 925 -29.10 -23.09 -1.87
C THR A 925 -29.21 -22.92 -3.38
N GLY A 926 -29.47 -24.00 -4.12
CA GLY A 926 -29.59 -23.95 -5.59
C GLY A 926 -30.72 -23.04 -6.09
N LEU A 927 -31.90 -23.08 -5.46
CA LEU A 927 -33.03 -22.22 -5.81
C LEU A 927 -32.76 -20.75 -5.50
N CYS A 928 -32.19 -20.45 -4.33
CA CYS A 928 -31.87 -19.09 -3.95
C CYS A 928 -30.74 -18.50 -4.81
N ASP A 929 -29.72 -19.28 -5.16
CA ASP A 929 -28.66 -18.87 -6.08
C ASP A 929 -29.25 -18.55 -7.46
N TRP A 930 -30.15 -19.40 -7.97
CA TRP A 930 -30.83 -19.16 -9.24
C TRP A 930 -31.65 -17.86 -9.24
N LEU A 931 -32.45 -17.62 -8.17
CA LEU A 931 -33.24 -16.39 -8.02
C LEU A 931 -32.36 -15.14 -7.98
N ASP A 932 -31.27 -15.20 -7.19
CA ASP A 932 -30.35 -14.07 -7.05
C ASP A 932 -29.58 -13.80 -8.34
N ASN A 933 -29.19 -14.84 -9.08
CA ASN A 933 -28.56 -14.70 -10.40
C ASN A 933 -29.52 -14.11 -11.42
N ALA A 934 -30.78 -14.53 -11.47
CA ALA A 934 -31.77 -13.97 -12.38
C ALA A 934 -32.05 -12.47 -12.09
N ALA A 935 -32.16 -12.11 -10.82
CA ALA A 935 -32.28 -10.71 -10.39
C ALA A 935 -31.00 -9.92 -10.70
N GLY A 936 -29.84 -10.54 -10.49
CA GLY A 936 -28.52 -10.00 -10.81
C GLY A 936 -28.36 -9.71 -12.30
N GLU A 937 -28.69 -10.65 -13.19
CA GLU A 937 -28.63 -10.47 -14.64
C GLU A 937 -29.53 -9.34 -15.11
N THR A 938 -30.75 -9.26 -14.60
CA THR A 938 -31.69 -8.17 -14.92
C THR A 938 -31.12 -6.82 -14.47
N LYS A 939 -30.59 -6.76 -13.24
CA LYS A 939 -29.91 -5.57 -12.70
C LYS A 939 -28.73 -5.15 -13.59
N GLN A 940 -27.86 -6.10 -13.97
CA GLN A 940 -26.70 -5.80 -14.81
C GLN A 940 -27.08 -5.40 -16.23
N TYR A 941 -28.18 -5.95 -16.77
CA TYR A 941 -28.72 -5.51 -18.06
C TYR A 941 -29.14 -4.04 -18.00
N VAL A 942 -29.93 -3.64 -16.99
CA VAL A 942 -30.33 -2.23 -16.82
C VAL A 942 -29.12 -1.32 -16.60
N LEU A 943 -28.19 -1.72 -15.74
CA LEU A 943 -26.95 -0.96 -15.49
C LEU A 943 -26.11 -0.80 -16.77
N SER A 944 -26.00 -1.84 -17.59
CA SER A 944 -25.27 -1.76 -18.86
C SER A 944 -25.87 -0.70 -19.80
N GLN A 945 -27.20 -0.60 -19.86
CA GLN A 945 -27.86 0.42 -20.69
C GLN A 945 -27.61 1.83 -20.17
N VAL A 946 -27.63 2.00 -18.84
CA VAL A 946 -27.29 3.28 -18.20
C VAL A 946 -25.84 3.66 -18.51
N GLU A 947 -24.87 2.76 -18.30
CA GLU A 947 -23.45 3.05 -18.53
C GLU A 947 -23.10 3.28 -20.00
N ILE A 948 -23.76 2.58 -20.94
CA ILE A 948 -23.64 2.87 -22.38
C ILE A 948 -24.12 4.29 -22.66
N SER A 949 -25.31 4.66 -22.17
CA SER A 949 -25.88 6.00 -22.38
C SER A 949 -24.97 7.09 -21.80
N ARG A 950 -24.42 6.86 -20.59
CA ARG A 950 -23.45 7.76 -19.95
C ARG A 950 -22.19 7.94 -20.77
N SER A 951 -21.64 6.85 -21.29
CA SER A 951 -20.43 6.86 -22.11
C SER A 951 -20.64 7.57 -23.45
N GLU A 952 -21.79 7.36 -24.09
CA GLU A 952 -22.17 8.03 -25.34
C GLU A 952 -22.36 9.54 -25.13
N LEU A 953 -23.04 9.96 -24.06
CA LEU A 953 -23.22 11.35 -23.68
C LEU A 953 -21.88 12.04 -23.40
N TYR A 954 -21.00 11.37 -22.67
CA TYR A 954 -19.67 11.89 -22.39
C TYR A 954 -18.85 12.06 -23.67
N ARG A 955 -18.83 11.04 -24.54
CA ARG A 955 -18.14 11.12 -25.85
C ARG A 955 -18.71 12.25 -26.70
N TRP A 956 -20.03 12.42 -26.74
CA TRP A 956 -20.66 13.49 -27.49
C TRP A 956 -20.17 14.87 -27.05
N ALA A 957 -20.05 15.13 -25.75
CA ALA A 957 -19.69 16.45 -25.23
C ALA A 957 -18.19 16.70 -25.04
N PHE A 958 -17.39 15.69 -24.71
CA PHE A 958 -16.02 15.84 -24.21
C PHE A 958 -14.93 15.15 -25.03
N ARG A 959 -15.24 14.47 -26.15
CA ARG A 959 -14.26 13.67 -26.92
C ARG A 959 -12.93 14.38 -27.22
N GLU A 960 -12.96 15.63 -27.68
CA GLU A 960 -11.75 16.36 -28.04
C GLU A 960 -10.87 16.70 -26.83
N GLU A 961 -11.49 16.94 -25.68
CA GLU A 961 -10.78 17.25 -24.42
C GLU A 961 -10.28 15.95 -23.77
N ASP A 962 -11.09 14.89 -23.78
CA ASP A 962 -10.77 13.60 -23.19
C ASP A 962 -9.55 12.94 -23.87
N VAL A 963 -9.47 12.97 -25.21
CA VAL A 963 -8.31 12.42 -25.93
C VAL A 963 -7.00 13.12 -25.56
N ARG A 964 -7.05 14.43 -25.22
CA ARG A 964 -5.86 15.18 -24.81
C ARG A 964 -5.40 14.88 -23.37
N LEU A 965 -6.30 14.36 -22.53
CA LEU A 965 -6.00 13.98 -21.14
C LEU A 965 -5.35 12.61 -21.05
N HIS A 966 -5.61 11.73 -22.02
CA HIS A 966 -5.03 10.40 -22.05
C HIS A 966 -3.56 10.45 -22.45
N THR A 967 -2.72 9.77 -21.68
CA THR A 967 -1.28 9.65 -21.94
C THR A 967 -0.91 8.19 -22.14
N ILE A 968 0.13 7.95 -22.94
CA ILE A 968 0.74 6.64 -23.08
C ILE A 968 1.97 6.62 -22.18
N LEU A 969 2.11 5.59 -21.36
CA LEU A 969 3.25 5.44 -20.47
C LEU A 969 4.44 4.90 -21.26
N ASP A 970 5.46 5.74 -21.45
CA ASP A 970 6.79 5.32 -21.95
C ASP A 970 7.75 5.05 -20.79
N ASP A 971 8.69 4.10 -20.95
CA ASP A 971 9.61 3.65 -19.90
C ASP A 971 10.36 4.85 -19.29
N GLN A 972 10.60 5.88 -20.10
CA GLN A 972 11.13 7.17 -19.66
C GLN A 972 10.35 7.79 -18.48
N HIS A 973 9.01 7.70 -18.49
CA HIS A 973 8.16 8.22 -17.41
C HIS A 973 8.40 7.50 -16.07
N TYR A 974 8.76 6.22 -16.08
CA TYR A 974 9.09 5.47 -14.86
C TYR A 974 10.31 6.07 -14.15
N TYR A 975 11.32 6.49 -14.92
CA TYR A 975 12.54 7.09 -14.38
C TYR A 975 12.41 8.60 -14.14
N TYR A 976 11.61 9.31 -14.95
CA TYR A 976 11.34 10.73 -14.72
C TYR A 976 10.49 10.98 -13.48
N SER A 977 9.56 10.10 -13.13
CA SER A 977 8.76 10.29 -11.91
C SER A 977 9.64 10.24 -10.66
N GLU A 978 10.64 9.34 -10.63
CA GLU A 978 11.62 9.24 -9.55
C GLU A 978 13.02 8.91 -10.09
N PRO A 979 13.92 9.91 -10.24
CA PRO A 979 15.26 9.70 -10.80
C PRO A 979 16.10 8.65 -10.07
N ARG A 980 15.86 8.41 -8.77
CA ARG A 980 16.49 7.35 -7.97
C ARG A 980 16.36 5.95 -8.58
N ARG A 981 15.30 5.70 -9.35
CA ARG A 981 15.03 4.39 -9.98
C ARG A 981 16.08 4.01 -11.01
N SER A 982 16.75 5.00 -11.62
CA SER A 982 17.87 4.77 -12.53
C SER A 982 19.03 4.05 -11.85
N GLU A 983 19.24 4.30 -10.55
CA GLU A 983 20.32 3.68 -9.77
C GLU A 983 19.99 2.27 -9.29
N LEU A 984 18.69 1.94 -9.27
CA LEU A 984 18.21 0.60 -8.90
C LEU A 984 18.40 -0.41 -10.03
N VAL A 985 18.69 0.05 -11.26
CA VAL A 985 19.03 -0.80 -12.40
C VAL A 985 20.56 -0.90 -12.54
N PRO A 986 21.12 -2.07 -12.88
CA PRO A 986 22.56 -2.20 -13.10
C PRO A 986 23.07 -1.21 -14.18
N HIS A 987 24.07 -0.41 -13.84
CA HIS A 987 24.71 0.59 -14.71
C HIS A 987 26.24 0.53 -14.57
N SER A 988 26.98 1.09 -15.54
CA SER A 988 28.44 1.16 -15.48
C SER A 988 28.91 2.12 -14.36
N LYS A 989 30.17 2.02 -13.92
CA LYS A 989 30.70 2.91 -12.87
C LYS A 989 30.69 4.40 -13.27
N SER A 990 30.86 4.71 -14.56
CA SER A 990 30.81 6.09 -15.09
C SER A 990 29.39 6.65 -15.11
N HIS A 991 28.37 5.79 -15.25
CA HIS A 991 26.96 6.18 -15.30
C HIS A 991 26.25 6.19 -13.94
N CYS A 992 27.00 6.11 -12.83
CA CYS A 992 26.43 6.12 -11.48
C CYS A 992 26.17 7.55 -10.99
N LEU A 993 24.94 8.04 -11.19
CA LEU A 993 24.51 9.40 -10.82
C LEU A 993 24.89 9.78 -9.38
N MET A 994 24.52 8.95 -8.38
CA MET A 994 24.86 9.21 -6.98
C MET A 994 26.34 9.19 -6.69
N ARG A 995 27.08 8.22 -7.23
CA ARG A 995 28.53 8.13 -6.98
C ARG A 995 29.23 9.39 -7.48
N ASN A 996 28.78 9.92 -8.61
CA ASN A 996 29.33 11.13 -9.21
C ASN A 996 28.90 12.40 -8.41
N LEU A 997 27.67 12.43 -7.87
CA LEU A 997 27.20 13.48 -6.94
C LEU A 997 27.93 13.49 -5.58
N LEU A 998 28.23 12.30 -5.05
CA LEU A 998 28.84 12.05 -3.74
C LEU A 998 30.37 12.07 -3.77
N GLY A 999 30.99 11.87 -4.94
CA GLY A 999 32.43 11.93 -5.13
C GLY A 999 32.96 13.32 -4.80
N ASN A 1000 33.91 13.40 -3.87
CA ASN A 1000 34.68 14.62 -3.58
C ASN A 1000 35.96 14.69 -4.43
N GLU A 1001 36.16 13.73 -5.33
CA GLU A 1001 37.37 13.64 -6.13
C GLU A 1001 37.27 14.62 -7.28
N ALA A 1002 37.85 15.80 -7.06
CA ALA A 1002 38.69 16.39 -8.08
C ALA A 1002 39.84 15.40 -8.36
N GLN A 1003 39.56 14.30 -9.03
CA GLN A 1003 40.58 13.68 -9.86
C GLN A 1003 40.74 14.65 -11.03
N ILE A 1004 41.65 15.60 -10.84
CA ILE A 1004 42.51 16.03 -11.93
C ILE A 1004 43.20 14.74 -12.37
N THR A 1005 42.55 14.00 -13.28
CA THR A 1005 43.31 13.13 -14.15
C THR A 1005 44.25 14.09 -14.86
N PRO A 1006 45.58 13.89 -14.80
CA PRO A 1006 46.44 14.56 -15.75
C PRO A 1006 45.88 14.14 -17.10
N ILE A 1007 45.36 15.11 -17.84
CA ILE A 1007 45.13 14.97 -19.26
C ILE A 1007 46.50 14.54 -19.79
N GLU A 1008 46.66 13.26 -20.10
CA GLU A 1008 47.68 12.85 -21.06
C GLU A 1008 47.33 13.63 -22.31
N THR A 1009 48.11 14.69 -22.51
CA THR A 1009 48.05 15.60 -23.64
C THR A 1009 48.20 14.79 -24.93
N PRO A 1010 47.17 14.66 -25.77
CA PRO A 1010 47.43 14.57 -27.19
C PRO A 1010 47.75 16.00 -27.63
N ASN A 1011 49.02 16.26 -27.93
CA ASN A 1011 49.42 17.51 -28.54
C ASN A 1011 48.58 17.76 -29.83
N PRO A 1012 48.29 19.03 -30.14
CA PRO A 1012 47.16 19.45 -30.96
C PRO A 1012 47.46 19.29 -32.45
N GLN A 1013 46.43 18.96 -33.22
CA GLN A 1013 46.32 19.50 -34.57
C GLN A 1013 45.00 20.27 -34.67
N ASP A 1014 45.19 21.58 -34.63
CA ASP A 1014 44.22 22.61 -34.91
C ASP A 1014 43.62 22.44 -36.31
N HIS A 1015 42.29 22.39 -36.38
CA HIS A 1015 41.55 23.05 -37.43
C HIS A 1015 40.21 23.50 -36.82
N TYR A 1016 40.14 24.73 -36.33
CA TYR A 1016 39.37 25.83 -36.90
C TYR A 1016 39.31 27.02 -35.94
N ALA A 1017 39.43 28.21 -36.55
CA ALA A 1017 39.78 29.46 -35.91
C ALA A 1017 38.63 30.18 -35.19
N GLN A 1018 39.08 31.00 -34.24
CA GLN A 1018 38.41 32.03 -33.48
C GLN A 1018 37.32 32.81 -34.24
N LEU A 1019 36.10 32.77 -33.71
CA LEU A 1019 35.16 33.87 -33.81
C LEU A 1019 34.93 34.36 -32.37
N PHE A 1020 35.14 35.65 -32.15
CA PHE A 1020 35.07 36.42 -30.89
C PHE A 1020 36.40 36.59 -30.13
N THR A 1021 37.24 37.43 -30.74
CA THR A 1021 38.26 38.27 -30.10
C THR A 1021 37.63 39.21 -29.06
N GLN A 1022 38.25 39.26 -27.87
CA GLN A 1022 38.04 40.31 -26.88
C GLN A 1022 38.47 41.67 -27.46
N GLN A 1023 37.63 42.68 -27.25
CA GLN A 1023 38.04 44.07 -27.36
C GLN A 1023 38.35 44.59 -25.95
N GLU A 1024 39.62 44.90 -25.71
CA GLU A 1024 40.11 45.61 -24.54
C GLU A 1024 39.56 47.05 -24.51
N SER A 1025 39.14 47.52 -23.34
CA SER A 1025 39.20 48.95 -23.02
C SER A 1025 39.85 49.13 -21.65
N ARG A 1026 41.11 49.58 -21.70
CA ARG A 1026 41.90 50.14 -20.60
C ARG A 1026 41.17 51.34 -19.98
N ASN A 1027 41.13 51.42 -18.66
CA ASN A 1027 40.98 52.72 -17.97
C ASN A 1027 42.37 53.28 -17.68
N PRO A 1028 42.70 54.49 -18.16
CA PRO A 1028 43.96 55.15 -17.88
C PRO A 1028 43.81 55.99 -16.61
N LEU A 1029 44.50 55.59 -15.55
CA LEU A 1029 45.03 56.48 -14.53
C LEU A 1029 46.12 55.71 -13.80
N ASP A 1030 47.21 55.57 -14.54
CA ASP A 1030 48.53 55.62 -13.95
C ASP A 1030 48.64 56.93 -13.17
N ALA A 1031 49.45 56.86 -12.10
CA ALA A 1031 50.26 57.98 -11.66
C ALA A 1031 49.50 59.16 -11.04
N GLN A 1032 49.08 58.99 -9.78
CA GLN A 1032 49.43 59.97 -8.74
C GLN A 1032 49.26 59.35 -7.34
N LEU A 1033 50.30 59.53 -6.52
CA LEU A 1033 50.40 59.21 -5.08
C LEU A 1033 50.91 57.82 -4.68
N HIS A 1034 52.13 57.52 -5.14
CA HIS A 1034 53.18 57.16 -4.19
C HIS A 1034 53.42 58.36 -3.25
N SER A 1035 53.10 58.19 -1.96
CA SER A 1035 53.75 58.78 -0.78
C SER A 1035 52.73 58.60 0.36
N VAL A 1036 52.97 57.81 1.40
CA VAL A 1036 53.75 58.20 2.58
C VAL A 1036 53.48 57.13 3.66
N LEU A 1037 54.57 56.57 4.21
CA LEU A 1037 54.76 56.03 5.58
C LEU A 1037 53.96 54.78 6.04
N HIS A 1038 54.62 53.68 6.45
CA HIS A 1038 55.35 53.45 7.72
C HIS A 1038 54.46 53.38 8.98
N ASN A 1039 54.71 52.32 9.76
CA ASN A 1039 54.60 52.19 11.22
C ASN A 1039 53.30 51.66 11.88
N HIS A 1040 53.45 50.44 12.42
CA HIS A 1040 53.50 50.10 13.86
C HIS A 1040 52.31 50.36 14.82
N GLN A 1041 52.26 49.45 15.82
CA GLN A 1041 51.60 49.43 17.14
C GLN A 1041 50.21 48.79 17.21
N GLU A 1042 50.00 47.66 17.90
CA GLU A 1042 50.13 47.29 19.33
C GLU A 1042 48.83 47.50 20.16
N HIS A 1043 48.51 46.44 20.90
CA HIS A 1043 47.84 46.40 22.20
C HIS A 1043 46.37 46.86 22.40
N SER A 1044 45.52 45.85 22.65
CA SER A 1044 44.91 45.56 23.97
C SER A 1044 43.53 46.10 24.40
N PHE A 1045 42.87 45.25 25.20
CA PHE A 1045 41.84 45.46 26.23
C PHE A 1045 40.41 45.92 25.87
N ALA A 1046 39.49 44.94 25.98
CA ALA A 1046 38.39 44.85 26.96
C ALA A 1046 37.18 45.79 26.98
N LYS A 1047 36.05 45.09 27.23
CA LYS A 1047 34.92 45.38 28.14
C LYS A 1047 33.78 46.31 27.68
N SER A 1048 32.57 45.79 27.99
CA SER A 1048 31.32 46.46 28.40
C SER A 1048 30.66 47.42 27.40
N GLU A 1049 29.36 47.67 27.38
CA GLU A 1049 28.13 47.11 27.92
C GLU A 1049 27.04 47.90 27.17
N SER A 1050 25.88 47.27 26.98
CA SER A 1050 24.55 47.88 27.11
C SER A 1050 23.93 48.81 26.04
N TYR A 1051 22.60 48.60 25.93
CA TYR A 1051 21.50 49.40 25.37
C TYR A 1051 21.45 49.54 23.84
N THR A 1052 20.40 49.12 23.13
CA THR A 1052 18.94 49.09 23.42
C THR A 1052 18.26 47.90 22.77
#